data_AF-A0A419DD30-F1
#
_entry.id   AF-A0A419DD30-F1
#
_cell.length_a   1.000
_cell.length_b   1.000
_cell.length_c   1.000
_cell.angle_alpha   90.00
_cell.angle_beta   90.00
_cell.angle_gamma   90.00
#
_symmetry.space_group_name_H-M   'P 1'
#
loop_
_entity.id
_entity.type
_entity.pdbx_description
1 polymer ?
#
loop_
_entity_poly.entity_id
_entity_poly.type
_entity_poly.pdbx_seq_one_letter_code
_entity_poly.pdbx_strand_id
1 'polypeptide(L)'
;MLFIALYAVPAILILTGVGSFKIVGIAFILCYLPGLSFFSLAKKQQLIFEDLVLAFPISIGISGLLTLGLLVFGVSVKYIAYIIYALNVTVLFFSLIRCRSISFISIRLLRNEAWFIAVAFLATLILSVPVIAERIAISAHGFHHLSMVNQIINGIFPPENTGLGGTSISYHWGYHALVAVLSLPLDINPLRVFSILNIISLFFIFCLAYRSAKVFGFSEGYSFLVPLALIGLMRSDASIYLVKNIVWGNFEPIQSVISNPLEVLSNWVSGISYIDRRLFFINKFYNANNMPLGICLVMSLFMLLLLMVEREKNSSDIKTNLASLSIVLIAIAVTYAFFLIVPLLFIPLWSIVLFITNPGRLSDKLKEGLLLLAPCAVAMIITAPYLIGISQGPNVMTMGQNISEYKFFYWDVQAIRNLVVYLLPSPLIALGYWLGHKQLGSSRRMLFILHGSSLFLFLSIFLRLQWYNEEKFSFLLSFFFSLMFVYSLTYLFPLFSRTWLKKVATVLIIVFLLSTPLITEAAYLCSPWFRDKTYAFNGRHVKFAKDEFRNEAYLWIRENTSPDSLIMLPYLITPYWDNTAHIASYQPSVISERNLFIIKDVYAFMSPEYKDRVRVREQLFENPLNPRVRQYLSSLNRSIYLLIEEIDDPLLEGVVFDRVPINSVESFLLVFETDRQRVYKILYDNSEK
;
A
#
# COMPACT_ATOMS: atom_id res chain seq x y z
N MET A 1 -28.97 -14.23 -15.93
CA MET A 1 -27.82 -14.27 -16.86
C MET A 1 -26.60 -13.50 -16.34
N LEU A 2 -26.69 -12.22 -15.97
CA LEU A 2 -25.50 -11.48 -15.47
C LEU A 2 -24.82 -12.15 -14.27
N PHE A 3 -25.58 -12.57 -13.26
CA PHE A 3 -25.02 -13.36 -12.14
C PHE A 3 -24.31 -14.62 -12.61
N ILE A 4 -24.98 -15.44 -13.42
CA ILE A 4 -24.41 -16.67 -13.98
C ILE A 4 -23.11 -16.36 -14.75
N ALA A 5 -23.06 -15.26 -15.51
CA ALA A 5 -21.85 -14.81 -16.18
C ALA A 5 -20.76 -14.36 -15.20
N LEU A 6 -21.09 -13.59 -14.15
CA LEU A 6 -20.14 -13.15 -13.12
C LEU A 6 -19.50 -14.32 -12.35
N TYR A 7 -20.10 -15.51 -12.33
CA TYR A 7 -19.52 -16.73 -11.72
C TYR A 7 -18.89 -17.67 -12.75
N ALA A 8 -19.59 -17.92 -13.85
CA ALA A 8 -19.11 -18.81 -14.88
C ALA A 8 -17.85 -18.24 -15.53
N VAL A 9 -17.74 -16.93 -15.72
CA VAL A 9 -16.55 -16.34 -16.34
C VAL A 9 -15.30 -16.55 -15.49
N PRO A 10 -15.24 -16.20 -14.18
CA PRO A 10 -14.07 -16.52 -13.36
C PRO A 10 -13.75 -18.02 -13.28
N ALA A 11 -14.78 -18.87 -13.16
CA ALA A 11 -14.58 -20.32 -13.17
C ALA A 11 -14.00 -20.81 -14.50
N ILE A 12 -14.56 -20.38 -15.63
CA ILE A 12 -14.06 -20.70 -16.98
C ILE A 12 -12.63 -20.19 -17.12
N LEU A 13 -12.35 -18.94 -16.74
CA LEU A 13 -11.01 -18.36 -16.79
C LEU A 13 -9.99 -19.20 -16.02
N ILE A 14 -10.35 -19.70 -14.83
CA ILE A 14 -9.50 -20.60 -14.02
C ILE A 14 -9.34 -21.97 -14.68
N LEU A 15 -10.43 -22.53 -15.22
CA LEU A 15 -10.46 -23.87 -15.81
C LEU A 15 -9.82 -23.94 -17.20
N THR A 16 -9.66 -22.82 -17.91
CA THR A 16 -9.02 -22.79 -19.23
C THR A 16 -7.55 -23.24 -19.23
N GLY A 17 -6.89 -23.24 -18.06
CA GLY A 17 -5.47 -23.58 -17.93
C GLY A 17 -4.51 -22.51 -18.46
N VAL A 18 -5.01 -21.45 -19.10
CA VAL A 18 -4.19 -20.32 -19.57
C VAL A 18 -3.78 -19.47 -18.37
N GLY A 19 -2.47 -19.36 -18.10
CA GLY A 19 -1.94 -18.69 -16.91
C GLY A 19 -2.50 -17.28 -16.68
N SER A 20 -2.53 -16.44 -17.72
CA SER A 20 -3.09 -15.07 -17.64
C SER A 20 -4.58 -15.04 -17.29
N PHE A 21 -5.38 -15.97 -17.81
CA PHE A 21 -6.80 -16.07 -17.46
C PHE A 21 -7.02 -16.56 -16.05
N LYS A 22 -6.23 -17.54 -15.59
CA LYS A 22 -6.26 -18.00 -14.20
C LYS A 22 -5.97 -16.84 -13.23
N ILE A 23 -5.00 -15.99 -13.56
CA ILE A 23 -4.65 -14.80 -12.77
C ILE A 23 -5.83 -13.85 -12.66
N VAL A 24 -6.44 -13.50 -13.78
CA VAL A 24 -7.62 -12.62 -13.82
C VAL A 24 -8.78 -13.24 -13.03
N GLY A 25 -9.03 -14.54 -13.19
CA GLY A 25 -10.08 -15.26 -12.49
C GLY A 25 -9.92 -15.23 -10.97
N ILE A 26 -8.74 -15.57 -10.44
CA ILE A 26 -8.49 -15.58 -8.99
C ILE A 26 -8.49 -14.15 -8.43
N ALA A 27 -7.86 -13.19 -9.13
CA ALA A 27 -7.89 -11.80 -8.71
C ALA A 27 -9.32 -11.25 -8.66
N PHE A 28 -10.16 -11.57 -9.65
CA PHE A 28 -11.56 -11.19 -9.65
C PHE A 28 -12.34 -11.80 -8.47
N ILE A 29 -12.12 -13.10 -8.21
CA ILE A 29 -12.76 -13.84 -7.10
C ILE A 29 -12.44 -13.23 -5.74
N LEU A 30 -11.19 -12.78 -5.53
CA LEU A 30 -10.76 -12.27 -4.22
C LEU A 30 -10.97 -10.77 -4.08
N CYS A 31 -10.72 -10.01 -5.15
CA CYS A 31 -10.65 -8.57 -5.08
C CYS A 31 -11.91 -7.86 -5.58
N TYR A 32 -12.90 -8.56 -6.16
CA TYR A 32 -14.08 -7.88 -6.71
C TYR A 32 -15.41 -8.62 -6.50
N LEU A 33 -15.40 -9.95 -6.62
CA LEU A 33 -16.61 -10.76 -6.53
C LEU A 33 -17.32 -10.62 -5.16
N PRO A 34 -16.67 -10.64 -3.99
CA PRO A 34 -17.37 -10.59 -2.71
C PRO A 34 -18.13 -9.28 -2.48
N GLY A 35 -17.58 -8.16 -2.94
CA GLY A 35 -18.24 -6.86 -2.89
C GLY A 35 -19.39 -6.75 -3.90
N LEU A 36 -19.23 -7.30 -5.11
CA LEU A 36 -20.34 -7.43 -6.05
C LEU A 36 -21.47 -8.29 -5.47
N SER A 37 -21.13 -9.41 -4.84
CA SER A 37 -22.07 -10.28 -4.14
C SER A 37 -22.82 -9.50 -3.06
N PHE A 38 -22.09 -8.79 -2.21
CA PHE A 38 -22.65 -7.95 -1.16
C PHE A 38 -23.66 -6.94 -1.70
N PHE A 39 -23.30 -6.15 -2.72
CA PHE A 39 -24.21 -5.16 -3.30
C PHE A 39 -25.39 -5.81 -4.01
N SER A 40 -25.18 -6.94 -4.67
CA SER A 40 -26.25 -7.66 -5.36
C SER A 40 -27.31 -8.20 -4.38
N LEU A 41 -26.90 -8.58 -3.18
CA LEU A 41 -27.80 -9.03 -2.12
C LEU A 41 -28.50 -7.85 -1.43
N ALA A 42 -27.78 -6.75 -1.23
CA ALA A 42 -28.30 -5.54 -0.62
C ALA A 42 -29.29 -4.82 -1.55
N LYS A 43 -28.97 -4.73 -2.84
CA LYS A 43 -29.72 -4.02 -3.88
C LYS A 43 -30.33 -5.02 -4.86
N LYS A 44 -31.62 -5.29 -4.66
CA LYS A 44 -32.35 -6.39 -5.32
C LYS A 44 -32.66 -6.20 -6.82
N GLN A 45 -32.42 -5.02 -7.39
CA GLN A 45 -32.96 -4.68 -8.73
C GLN A 45 -31.89 -4.20 -9.73
N GLN A 46 -30.97 -3.34 -9.31
CA GLN A 46 -30.03 -2.70 -10.21
C GLN A 46 -28.74 -2.31 -9.50
N LEU A 47 -27.60 -2.63 -10.12
CA LEU A 47 -26.29 -2.12 -9.73
C LEU A 47 -25.98 -0.88 -10.56
N ILE A 48 -25.55 0.18 -9.89
CA ILE A 48 -25.10 1.42 -10.53
C ILE A 48 -23.59 1.55 -10.46
N PHE A 49 -23.03 2.56 -11.14
CA PHE A 49 -21.59 2.83 -11.14
C PHE A 49 -20.98 2.89 -9.71
N GLU A 50 -21.68 3.50 -8.74
CA GLU A 50 -21.23 3.56 -7.33
C GLU A 50 -20.96 2.18 -6.74
N ASP A 51 -21.86 1.23 -6.99
CA ASP A 51 -21.78 -0.13 -6.44
C ASP A 51 -20.62 -0.90 -7.05
N LEU A 52 -20.38 -0.70 -8.35
CA LEU A 52 -19.26 -1.30 -9.06
C LEU A 52 -17.92 -0.78 -8.52
N VAL A 53 -17.80 0.54 -8.32
CA VAL A 53 -16.57 1.14 -7.79
C VAL A 53 -16.31 0.70 -6.36
N LEU A 54 -17.34 0.67 -5.51
CA LEU A 54 -17.22 0.23 -4.11
C LEU A 54 -17.09 -1.29 -3.95
N ALA A 55 -17.39 -2.09 -4.98
CA ALA A 55 -17.25 -3.54 -4.90
C ALA A 55 -15.79 -3.96 -4.64
N PHE A 56 -14.80 -3.26 -5.20
CA PHE A 56 -13.39 -3.53 -4.93
C PHE A 56 -13.00 -3.36 -3.45
N PRO A 57 -13.13 -2.17 -2.82
CA PRO A 57 -12.73 -1.97 -1.43
C PRO A 57 -13.54 -2.85 -0.45
N ILE A 58 -14.81 -3.13 -0.74
CA ILE A 58 -15.62 -4.06 0.06
C ILE A 58 -15.11 -5.50 -0.06
N SER A 59 -14.72 -5.93 -1.27
CA SER A 59 -14.13 -7.26 -1.48
C SER A 59 -12.83 -7.42 -0.71
N ILE A 60 -11.98 -6.40 -0.69
CA ILE A 60 -10.74 -6.42 0.09
C ILE A 60 -11.03 -6.60 1.58
N GLY A 61 -12.06 -5.94 2.12
CA GLY A 61 -12.48 -6.13 3.52
C GLY A 61 -12.99 -7.54 3.82
N ILE A 62 -13.90 -8.05 2.98
CA ILE A 62 -14.47 -9.40 3.14
C ILE A 62 -13.40 -10.47 2.97
N SER A 63 -12.65 -10.44 1.86
CA SER A 63 -11.60 -11.42 1.55
C SER A 63 -10.45 -11.36 2.54
N GLY A 64 -10.04 -10.17 2.98
CA GLY A 64 -9.02 -10.00 4.01
C GLY A 64 -9.43 -10.65 5.33
N LEU A 65 -10.66 -10.39 5.80
CA LEU A 65 -11.18 -10.98 7.03
C LEU A 65 -11.32 -12.51 6.92
N LEU A 66 -11.85 -13.02 5.81
CA LEU A 66 -11.98 -14.47 5.58
C LEU A 66 -10.61 -15.14 5.50
N THR A 67 -9.64 -14.51 4.82
CA THR A 67 -8.26 -15.02 4.73
C THR A 67 -7.64 -15.15 6.11
N LEU A 68 -7.73 -14.10 6.93
CA LEU A 68 -7.24 -14.12 8.30
C LEU A 68 -7.91 -15.21 9.13
N GLY A 69 -9.24 -15.29 9.10
CA GLY A 69 -9.99 -16.32 9.83
C GLY A 69 -9.58 -17.73 9.44
N LEU A 70 -9.50 -18.01 8.14
CA LEU A 70 -9.11 -19.33 7.62
C LEU A 70 -7.67 -19.70 8.00
N LEU A 71 -6.72 -18.76 7.95
CA LEU A 71 -5.34 -18.98 8.39
C LEU A 71 -5.26 -19.28 9.89
N VAL A 72 -6.04 -18.56 10.72
CA VAL A 72 -6.13 -18.85 12.17
C VAL A 72 -6.67 -20.26 12.43
N PHE A 73 -7.57 -20.77 11.58
CA PHE A 73 -8.06 -22.15 11.64
C PHE A 73 -7.13 -23.18 10.99
N GLY A 74 -5.90 -22.81 10.62
CA GLY A 74 -4.91 -23.74 10.06
C GLY A 74 -5.17 -24.15 8.61
N VAL A 75 -6.05 -23.44 7.89
CA VAL A 75 -6.31 -23.72 6.48
C VAL A 75 -5.09 -23.32 5.65
N SER A 76 -4.55 -24.26 4.87
CA SER A 76 -3.44 -23.98 3.97
C SER A 76 -3.79 -22.87 2.97
N VAL A 77 -2.85 -21.93 2.78
CA VAL A 77 -2.94 -20.80 1.83
C VAL A 77 -3.42 -21.24 0.45
N LYS A 78 -3.00 -22.44 0.00
CA LYS A 78 -3.36 -23.02 -1.30
C LYS A 78 -4.89 -23.14 -1.51
N TYR A 79 -5.65 -23.36 -0.45
CA TYR A 79 -7.10 -23.62 -0.54
C TYR A 79 -7.97 -22.39 -0.25
N ILE A 80 -7.41 -21.35 0.37
CA ILE A 80 -8.20 -20.20 0.84
C ILE A 80 -8.96 -19.50 -0.30
N ALA A 81 -8.31 -19.26 -1.44
CA ALA A 81 -8.96 -18.61 -2.59
C ALA A 81 -10.18 -19.39 -3.10
N TYR A 82 -10.07 -20.72 -3.15
CA TYR A 82 -11.15 -21.61 -3.59
C TYR A 82 -12.27 -21.70 -2.55
N ILE A 83 -11.95 -21.66 -1.25
CA ILE A 83 -12.96 -21.62 -0.18
C ILE A 83 -13.74 -20.31 -0.23
N ILE A 84 -13.06 -19.18 -0.37
CA ILE A 84 -13.72 -17.86 -0.50
C ILE A 84 -14.64 -17.86 -1.74
N TYR A 85 -14.18 -18.43 -2.85
CA TYR A 85 -15.02 -18.60 -4.05
C TYR A 85 -16.27 -19.44 -3.76
N ALA A 86 -16.10 -20.62 -3.16
CA ALA A 86 -17.19 -21.54 -2.85
C ALA A 86 -18.22 -20.92 -1.89
N LEU A 87 -17.77 -20.18 -0.88
CA LEU A 87 -18.65 -19.44 0.03
C LEU A 87 -19.48 -18.40 -0.72
N ASN A 88 -18.86 -17.62 -1.61
CA ASN A 88 -19.58 -16.63 -2.42
C ASN A 88 -20.63 -17.31 -3.30
N VAL A 89 -20.25 -18.34 -4.06
CA VAL A 89 -21.17 -19.09 -4.91
C VAL A 89 -22.35 -19.63 -4.10
N THR A 90 -22.09 -20.17 -2.90
CA THR A 90 -23.13 -20.72 -2.03
C THR A 90 -24.11 -19.65 -1.55
N VAL A 91 -23.61 -18.51 -1.05
CA VAL A 91 -24.44 -17.40 -0.58
C VAL A 91 -25.35 -16.89 -1.70
N LEU A 92 -24.81 -16.81 -2.91
CA LEU A 92 -25.53 -16.27 -4.06
C LEU A 92 -26.54 -17.27 -4.61
N PHE A 93 -26.17 -18.55 -4.68
CA PHE A 93 -27.08 -19.63 -5.03
C PHE A 93 -28.28 -19.70 -4.06
N PHE A 94 -28.01 -19.64 -2.75
CA PHE A 94 -29.06 -19.60 -1.74
C PHE A 94 -29.99 -18.39 -1.91
N SER A 95 -29.42 -17.25 -2.27
CA SER A 95 -30.18 -16.02 -2.51
C SER A 95 -31.04 -16.08 -3.76
N LEU A 96 -30.54 -16.72 -4.83
CA LEU A 96 -31.32 -16.99 -6.04
C LEU A 96 -32.52 -17.89 -5.75
N ILE A 97 -32.34 -18.97 -4.97
CA ILE A 97 -33.43 -19.86 -4.56
C ILE A 97 -34.48 -19.09 -3.74
N ARG A 98 -34.03 -18.31 -2.76
CA ARG A 98 -34.94 -17.59 -1.84
C ARG A 98 -35.77 -16.53 -2.53
N CYS A 99 -35.25 -15.87 -3.56
CA CYS A 99 -35.93 -14.74 -4.19
C CYS A 99 -37.12 -15.13 -5.09
N ARG A 100 -37.30 -16.42 -5.47
CA ARG A 100 -38.37 -17.02 -6.32
C ARG A 100 -38.63 -16.37 -7.69
N SER A 101 -38.50 -15.06 -7.81
CA SER A 101 -38.38 -14.27 -9.02
C SER A 101 -36.90 -14.13 -9.37
N ILE A 102 -36.49 -14.64 -10.54
CA ILE A 102 -35.20 -14.33 -11.17
C ILE A 102 -35.25 -12.86 -11.58
N SER A 103 -35.14 -11.98 -10.60
CA SER A 103 -35.04 -10.55 -10.84
C SER A 103 -33.64 -10.35 -11.42
N PHE A 104 -33.57 -10.18 -12.73
CA PHE A 104 -32.31 -9.94 -13.42
C PHE A 104 -31.71 -8.65 -12.86
N ILE A 105 -30.67 -8.75 -12.03
CA ILE A 105 -29.88 -7.59 -11.67
C ILE A 105 -29.29 -7.04 -12.95
N SER A 106 -29.72 -5.83 -13.32
CA SER A 106 -29.16 -5.07 -14.42
C SER A 106 -28.02 -4.22 -13.91
N ILE A 107 -26.97 -4.07 -14.72
CA ILE A 107 -25.97 -3.02 -14.51
C ILE A 107 -26.44 -1.80 -15.31
N ARG A 108 -26.61 -0.68 -14.62
CA ARG A 108 -26.87 0.61 -15.26
C ARG A 108 -25.63 1.47 -15.18
N LEU A 109 -24.94 1.55 -16.31
CA LEU A 109 -23.86 2.49 -16.54
C LEU A 109 -24.32 3.55 -17.52
N LEU A 110 -24.18 4.81 -17.14
CA LEU A 110 -24.37 5.91 -18.09
C LEU A 110 -23.25 5.88 -19.13
N ARG A 111 -23.54 6.34 -20.35
CA ARG A 111 -22.55 6.40 -21.44
C ARG A 111 -21.26 7.10 -21.01
N ASN A 112 -21.38 8.22 -20.30
CA ASN A 112 -20.21 8.98 -19.86
C ASN A 112 -19.41 8.27 -18.77
N GLU A 113 -20.08 7.51 -17.88
CA GLU A 113 -19.42 6.69 -16.87
C GLU A 113 -18.63 5.55 -17.53
N ALA A 114 -19.20 4.91 -18.55
CA ALA A 114 -18.48 3.90 -19.34
C ALA A 114 -17.26 4.48 -20.07
N TRP A 115 -17.40 5.68 -20.66
CA TRP A 115 -16.26 6.41 -21.24
C TRP A 115 -15.19 6.75 -20.20
N PHE A 116 -15.60 7.23 -19.03
CA PHE A 116 -14.67 7.51 -17.94
C PHE A 116 -13.92 6.26 -17.50
N ILE A 117 -14.61 5.13 -17.32
CA ILE A 117 -13.97 3.85 -16.98
C ILE A 117 -12.90 3.49 -18.01
N ALA A 118 -13.20 3.58 -19.31
CA ALA A 118 -12.25 3.27 -20.37
C ALA A 118 -11.01 4.20 -20.33
N VAL A 119 -11.23 5.51 -20.14
CA VAL A 119 -10.15 6.50 -20.03
C VAL A 119 -9.31 6.29 -18.77
N ALA A 120 -9.95 6.06 -17.62
CA ALA A 120 -9.26 5.80 -16.35
C ALA A 120 -8.43 4.51 -16.42
N PHE A 121 -8.96 3.47 -17.08
CA PHE A 121 -8.23 2.24 -17.32
C PHE A 121 -7.00 2.47 -18.21
N LEU A 122 -7.17 3.18 -19.34
CA LEU A 122 -6.05 3.50 -20.24
C LEU A 122 -4.99 4.36 -19.54
N ALA A 123 -5.40 5.38 -18.80
CA ALA A 123 -4.48 6.23 -18.02
C ALA A 123 -3.73 5.41 -16.97
N THR A 124 -4.41 4.50 -16.28
CA THR A 124 -3.79 3.57 -15.33
C THR A 124 -2.76 2.69 -16.03
N LEU A 125 -3.08 2.09 -17.18
CA LEU A 125 -2.14 1.26 -17.94
C LEU A 125 -0.88 2.04 -18.35
N ILE A 126 -1.04 3.27 -18.85
CA ILE A 126 0.08 4.14 -19.22
C ILE A 126 0.96 4.41 -18.00
N LEU A 127 0.36 4.77 -16.86
CA LEU A 127 1.07 5.03 -15.61
C LEU A 127 1.66 3.78 -14.93
N SER A 128 1.37 2.58 -15.47
CA SER A 128 1.82 1.30 -14.91
C SER A 128 2.94 0.65 -15.71
N VAL A 129 3.36 1.26 -16.82
CA VAL A 129 4.42 0.72 -17.69
C VAL A 129 5.70 0.37 -16.90
N PRO A 130 6.18 1.18 -15.95
CA PRO A 130 7.37 0.88 -15.16
C PRO A 130 7.27 -0.40 -14.33
N VAL A 131 6.04 -0.80 -13.97
CA VAL A 131 5.78 -1.89 -13.05
C VAL A 131 5.41 -3.19 -13.79
N ILE A 132 4.86 -3.07 -14.99
CA ILE A 132 4.55 -4.21 -15.86
C ILE A 132 5.81 -4.81 -16.48
N ALA A 133 6.90 -4.04 -16.57
CA ALA A 133 8.18 -4.52 -17.06
C ALA A 133 8.70 -5.70 -16.20
N GLU A 134 9.42 -6.64 -16.81
CA GLU A 134 10.03 -7.77 -16.09
C GLU A 134 11.06 -7.35 -15.03
N ARG A 135 11.48 -6.09 -15.07
CA ARG A 135 12.49 -5.50 -14.19
C ARG A 135 11.80 -4.68 -13.11
N ILE A 136 11.66 -5.29 -11.94
CA ILE A 136 11.14 -4.61 -10.75
C ILE A 136 12.33 -4.35 -9.83
N ALA A 137 12.67 -3.08 -9.63
CA ALA A 137 13.61 -2.70 -8.58
C ALA A 137 13.01 -3.08 -7.21
N ILE A 138 13.76 -3.84 -6.42
CA ILE A 138 13.30 -4.29 -5.11
C ILE A 138 14.01 -3.46 -4.04
N SER A 139 13.25 -2.59 -3.36
CA SER A 139 13.73 -1.96 -2.13
C SER A 139 13.76 -2.98 -0.98
N ALA A 140 14.55 -2.82 0.09
CA ALA A 140 14.38 -3.69 1.26
C ALA A 140 12.98 -3.66 1.80
N HIS A 141 12.29 -2.52 1.73
CA HIS A 141 10.93 -2.52 2.23
C HIS A 141 10.10 -3.55 1.46
N GLY A 142 10.33 -3.64 0.14
CA GLY A 142 9.86 -4.76 -0.68
C GLY A 142 10.33 -6.13 -0.20
N PHE A 143 11.62 -6.32 0.13
CA PHE A 143 12.13 -7.58 0.68
C PHE A 143 11.51 -7.96 2.04
N HIS A 144 11.33 -6.99 2.94
CA HIS A 144 10.66 -7.16 4.22
C HIS A 144 9.24 -7.70 4.03
N HIS A 145 8.49 -7.04 3.14
CA HIS A 145 7.15 -7.47 2.78
C HIS A 145 7.12 -8.85 2.14
N LEU A 146 8.04 -9.13 1.23
CA LEU A 146 8.14 -10.42 0.56
C LEU A 146 8.49 -11.55 1.55
N SER A 147 9.37 -11.29 2.53
CA SER A 147 9.69 -12.27 3.57
C SER A 147 8.46 -12.63 4.41
N MET A 148 7.65 -11.65 4.82
CA MET A 148 6.38 -11.93 5.51
C MET A 148 5.43 -12.80 4.66
N VAL A 149 5.35 -12.54 3.35
CA VAL A 149 4.53 -13.37 2.46
C VAL A 149 5.07 -14.80 2.38
N ASN A 150 6.39 -14.96 2.23
CA ASN A 150 7.03 -16.28 2.14
C ASN A 150 6.83 -17.09 3.43
N GLN A 151 6.92 -16.46 4.60
CA GLN A 151 6.58 -17.09 5.88
C GLN A 151 5.16 -17.65 5.89
N ILE A 152 4.17 -16.84 5.48
CA ILE A 152 2.76 -17.26 5.42
C ILE A 152 2.56 -18.41 4.42
N ILE A 153 3.19 -18.31 3.24
CA ILE A 153 3.17 -19.37 2.22
C ILE A 153 3.76 -20.69 2.77
N ASN A 154 4.79 -20.59 3.59
CA ASN A 154 5.48 -21.73 4.20
C ASN A 154 4.82 -22.22 5.50
N GLY A 155 3.64 -21.71 5.85
CA GLY A 155 2.85 -22.18 6.99
C GLY A 155 3.20 -21.53 8.32
N ILE A 156 4.06 -20.51 8.34
CA ILE A 156 4.37 -19.74 9.54
C ILE A 156 3.32 -18.63 9.65
N PHE A 157 2.37 -18.80 10.57
CA PHE A 157 1.28 -17.84 10.79
C PHE A 157 0.90 -17.75 12.28
N PRO A 158 0.76 -16.53 12.86
CA PRO A 158 1.11 -15.24 12.26
C PRO A 158 2.61 -15.15 11.91
N PRO A 159 3.01 -14.31 10.93
CA PRO A 159 4.41 -14.20 10.56
C PRO A 159 5.24 -13.62 11.71
N GLU A 160 6.51 -13.97 11.71
CA GLU A 160 7.51 -13.54 12.69
C GLU A 160 8.30 -12.33 12.17
N ASN A 161 9.07 -11.72 13.05
CA ASN A 161 10.02 -10.69 12.65
C ASN A 161 11.10 -11.32 11.76
N THR A 162 11.17 -10.88 10.50
CA THR A 162 12.13 -11.39 9.53
C THR A 162 13.59 -11.25 9.98
N GLY A 163 13.92 -10.15 10.68
CA GLY A 163 15.28 -9.86 11.16
C GLY A 163 15.62 -10.51 12.50
N LEU A 164 14.62 -11.08 13.18
CA LEU A 164 14.71 -11.70 14.51
C LEU A 164 13.73 -12.89 14.58
N GLY A 165 13.99 -13.93 13.79
CA GLY A 165 13.10 -15.08 13.65
C GLY A 165 12.80 -15.78 14.98
N GLY A 166 11.57 -16.24 15.16
CA GLY A 166 11.04 -16.76 16.43
C GLY A 166 10.40 -15.69 17.32
N THR A 167 10.48 -14.41 16.94
CA THR A 167 9.81 -13.32 17.66
C THR A 167 8.61 -12.81 16.90
N SER A 168 7.57 -12.39 17.62
CA SER A 168 6.38 -11.81 17.01
C SER A 168 6.72 -10.52 16.26
N ILE A 169 6.12 -10.34 15.09
CA ILE A 169 6.26 -9.09 14.35
C ILE A 169 5.16 -8.10 14.77
N SER A 170 5.56 -6.88 15.10
CA SER A 170 4.66 -5.75 15.39
C SER A 170 4.44 -4.90 14.13
N TYR A 171 4.33 -5.58 12.99
CA TYR A 171 3.97 -5.01 11.69
C TYR A 171 2.58 -5.53 11.29
N HIS A 172 1.83 -4.74 10.51
CA HIS A 172 0.52 -5.16 10.02
C HIS A 172 0.68 -6.12 8.85
N TRP A 173 0.35 -7.40 9.06
CA TRP A 173 0.59 -8.49 8.11
C TRP A 173 -0.68 -9.02 7.42
N GLY A 174 -1.86 -8.47 7.71
CA GLY A 174 -3.11 -8.90 7.09
C GLY A 174 -3.18 -8.68 5.58
N TYR A 175 -2.52 -7.64 5.07
CA TYR A 175 -2.32 -7.47 3.63
C TYR A 175 -1.41 -8.53 3.03
N HIS A 176 -0.33 -8.91 3.72
CA HIS A 176 0.61 -9.95 3.30
C HIS A 176 -0.07 -11.31 3.20
N ALA A 177 -1.00 -11.60 4.12
CA ALA A 177 -1.84 -12.79 4.04
C ALA A 177 -2.69 -12.82 2.77
N LEU A 178 -3.32 -11.69 2.40
CA LEU A 178 -4.07 -11.59 1.14
C LEU A 178 -3.15 -11.78 -0.09
N VAL A 179 -1.95 -11.19 -0.06
CA VAL A 179 -0.95 -11.35 -1.11
C VAL A 179 -0.49 -12.81 -1.24
N ALA A 180 -0.29 -13.53 -0.12
CA ALA A 180 0.07 -14.94 -0.12
C ALA A 180 -1.01 -15.80 -0.82
N VAL A 181 -2.29 -15.54 -0.51
CA VAL A 181 -3.44 -16.24 -1.09
C VAL A 181 -3.61 -15.96 -2.58
N LEU A 182 -3.22 -14.77 -3.05
CA LEU A 182 -3.18 -14.44 -4.48
C LEU A 182 -1.98 -15.08 -5.17
N SER A 183 -0.80 -15.02 -4.55
CA SER A 183 0.47 -15.46 -5.14
C SER A 183 0.53 -16.98 -5.32
N LEU A 184 0.23 -17.76 -4.28
CA LEU A 184 0.49 -19.20 -4.25
C LEU A 184 -0.32 -20.00 -5.29
N PRO A 185 -1.65 -19.82 -5.45
CA PRO A 185 -2.42 -20.57 -6.44
C PRO A 185 -2.08 -20.22 -7.89
N LEU A 186 -1.50 -19.04 -8.11
CA LEU A 186 -1.14 -18.50 -9.41
C LEU A 186 0.31 -18.76 -9.82
N ASP A 187 1.14 -19.23 -8.88
CA ASP A 187 2.60 -19.32 -9.04
C ASP A 187 3.22 -18.00 -9.55
N ILE A 188 2.67 -16.87 -9.08
CA ILE A 188 3.20 -15.53 -9.36
C ILE A 188 4.03 -15.07 -8.17
N ASN A 189 5.20 -14.48 -8.44
CA ASN A 189 6.00 -13.78 -7.44
C ASN A 189 5.16 -12.74 -6.65
N PRO A 190 5.18 -12.75 -5.30
CA PRO A 190 4.39 -11.82 -4.51
C PRO A 190 4.61 -10.34 -4.86
N LEU A 191 5.82 -9.92 -5.27
CA LEU A 191 6.11 -8.54 -5.71
C LEU A 191 5.23 -8.12 -6.89
N ARG A 192 4.99 -9.03 -7.85
CA ARG A 192 4.05 -8.76 -8.95
C ARG A 192 2.62 -8.65 -8.45
N VAL A 193 2.23 -9.40 -7.42
CA VAL A 193 0.90 -9.28 -6.81
C VAL A 193 0.75 -7.91 -6.11
N PHE A 194 1.75 -7.47 -5.34
CA PHE A 194 1.78 -6.11 -4.75
C PHE A 194 1.56 -5.05 -5.84
N SER A 195 2.35 -5.13 -6.91
CA SER A 195 2.24 -4.27 -8.08
C SER A 195 0.85 -4.27 -8.72
N ILE A 196 0.28 -5.45 -8.98
CA ILE A 196 -1.08 -5.58 -9.56
C ILE A 196 -2.11 -4.92 -8.63
N LEU A 197 -2.05 -5.17 -7.33
CA LEU A 197 -2.97 -4.56 -6.37
C LEU A 197 -2.82 -3.03 -6.31
N ASN A 198 -1.60 -2.51 -6.44
CA ASN A 198 -1.35 -1.06 -6.52
C ASN A 198 -1.96 -0.47 -7.80
N ILE A 199 -1.75 -1.10 -8.95
CA ILE A 199 -2.31 -0.68 -10.24
C ILE A 199 -3.84 -0.67 -10.18
N ILE A 200 -4.44 -1.74 -9.67
CA ILE A 200 -5.90 -1.82 -9.48
C ILE A 200 -6.37 -0.70 -8.53
N SER A 201 -5.64 -0.45 -7.45
CA SER A 201 -5.96 0.62 -6.50
C SER A 201 -5.92 2.00 -7.16
N LEU A 202 -4.96 2.28 -8.05
CA LEU A 202 -4.89 3.54 -8.80
C LEU A 202 -6.12 3.74 -9.69
N PHE A 203 -6.53 2.69 -10.42
CA PHE A 203 -7.74 2.72 -11.24
C PHE A 203 -8.98 3.02 -10.39
N PHE A 204 -9.16 2.36 -9.25
CA PHE A 204 -10.30 2.61 -8.38
C PHE A 204 -10.22 3.98 -7.70
N ILE A 205 -9.03 4.50 -7.39
CA ILE A 205 -8.84 5.88 -6.92
C ILE A 205 -9.39 6.89 -7.94
N PHE A 206 -9.11 6.71 -9.24
CA PHE A 206 -9.69 7.56 -10.28
C PHE A 206 -11.22 7.47 -10.32
N CYS A 207 -11.76 6.25 -10.26
CA CYS A 207 -13.21 6.03 -10.24
C CYS A 207 -13.89 6.64 -9.00
N LEU A 208 -13.29 6.51 -7.82
CA LEU A 208 -13.77 7.08 -6.56
C LEU A 208 -13.73 8.61 -6.60
N ALA A 209 -12.67 9.20 -7.14
CA ALA A 209 -12.55 10.65 -7.29
C ALA A 209 -13.59 11.21 -8.26
N TYR A 210 -13.75 10.60 -9.44
CA TYR A 210 -14.78 10.96 -10.41
C TYR A 210 -16.19 10.80 -9.83
N ARG A 211 -16.48 9.70 -9.11
CA ARG A 211 -17.80 9.54 -8.51
C ARG A 211 -18.05 10.54 -7.38
N SER A 212 -17.07 10.79 -6.53
CA SER A 212 -17.17 11.80 -5.48
C SER A 212 -17.48 13.18 -6.07
N ALA A 213 -16.86 13.52 -7.22
CA ALA A 213 -17.16 14.73 -7.96
C ALA A 213 -18.63 14.82 -8.43
N LYS A 214 -19.20 13.71 -8.92
CA LYS A 214 -20.61 13.63 -9.32
C LYS A 214 -21.54 13.80 -8.12
N VAL A 215 -21.26 13.15 -6.99
CA VAL A 215 -22.02 13.29 -5.75
C VAL A 215 -21.95 14.72 -5.20
N PHE A 216 -20.83 15.41 -5.43
CA PHE A 216 -20.70 16.83 -5.08
C PHE A 216 -21.59 17.75 -5.93
N GLY A 217 -22.07 17.27 -7.08
CA GLY A 217 -22.94 18.01 -7.99
C GLY A 217 -22.22 18.65 -9.17
N PHE A 218 -20.98 18.25 -9.47
CA PHE A 218 -20.27 18.75 -10.64
C PHE A 218 -20.91 18.26 -11.95
N SER A 219 -20.88 19.12 -12.97
CA SER A 219 -21.23 18.70 -14.32
C SER A 219 -20.21 17.70 -14.84
N GLU A 220 -20.62 16.91 -15.83
CA GLU A 220 -19.84 15.81 -16.37
C GLU A 220 -18.38 16.19 -16.68
N GLY A 221 -18.17 17.25 -17.48
CA GLY A 221 -16.83 17.69 -17.88
C GLY A 221 -15.94 18.08 -16.71
N TYR A 222 -16.50 18.65 -15.64
CA TYR A 222 -15.74 18.99 -14.44
C TYR A 222 -15.47 17.75 -13.57
N SER A 223 -16.36 16.76 -13.57
CA SER A 223 -16.09 15.47 -12.90
C SER A 223 -14.88 14.75 -13.48
N PHE A 224 -14.64 14.83 -14.79
CA PHE A 224 -13.42 14.31 -15.43
C PHE A 224 -12.13 14.99 -14.94
N LEU A 225 -12.19 16.25 -14.50
CA LEU A 225 -11.02 17.00 -14.05
C LEU A 225 -10.60 16.65 -12.61
N VAL A 226 -11.50 16.13 -11.76
CA VAL A 226 -11.18 15.85 -10.36
C VAL A 226 -10.10 14.75 -10.22
N PRO A 227 -10.16 13.61 -10.90
CA PRO A 227 -9.08 12.61 -10.89
C PRO A 227 -7.74 13.15 -11.40
N LEU A 228 -7.76 14.03 -12.41
CA LEU A 228 -6.54 14.68 -12.92
C LEU A 228 -5.97 15.65 -11.89
N ALA A 229 -6.83 16.44 -11.24
CA ALA A 229 -6.43 17.36 -10.18
C ALA A 229 -5.87 16.62 -8.96
N LEU A 230 -6.45 15.46 -8.61
CA LEU A 230 -5.97 14.61 -7.52
C LEU A 230 -4.48 14.27 -7.69
N ILE A 231 -4.07 13.82 -8.88
CA ILE A 231 -2.68 13.41 -9.13
C ILE A 231 -1.76 14.59 -9.47
N GLY A 232 -2.30 15.62 -10.12
CA GLY A 232 -1.52 16.76 -10.60
C GLY A 232 -1.18 17.78 -9.51
N LEU A 233 -2.06 17.98 -8.53
CA LEU A 233 -1.88 19.03 -7.51
C LEU A 233 -0.79 18.73 -6.48
N MET A 234 -0.42 17.45 -6.32
CA MET A 234 0.52 17.00 -5.27
C MET A 234 1.92 17.63 -5.38
N ARG A 235 2.29 18.15 -6.55
CA ARG A 235 3.53 18.91 -6.82
C ARG A 235 3.35 19.97 -7.90
N SER A 236 2.31 20.78 -7.74
CA SER A 236 2.11 21.96 -8.61
C SER A 236 3.34 22.88 -8.68
N ASP A 237 4.22 22.85 -7.68
CA ASP A 237 5.49 23.56 -7.65
C ASP A 237 6.51 23.05 -8.67
N ALA A 238 6.59 21.74 -8.92
CA ALA A 238 7.42 21.17 -9.97
C ALA A 238 6.97 21.66 -11.36
N SER A 239 5.67 21.73 -11.61
CA SER A 239 5.09 22.25 -12.85
C SER A 239 5.36 23.75 -13.03
N ILE A 240 5.25 24.54 -11.96
CA ILE A 240 5.55 25.98 -12.00
C ILE A 240 7.03 26.23 -12.28
N TYR A 241 7.90 25.45 -11.66
CA TYR A 241 9.34 25.52 -11.91
C TYR A 241 9.70 25.11 -13.35
N LEU A 242 9.07 24.05 -13.87
CA LEU A 242 9.21 23.64 -15.27
C LEU A 242 8.89 24.80 -16.22
N VAL A 243 7.73 25.43 -16.03
CA VAL A 243 7.29 26.57 -16.85
C VAL A 243 8.28 27.73 -16.74
N LYS A 244 8.73 28.05 -15.54
CA LYS A 244 9.73 29.10 -15.28
C LYS A 244 11.04 28.85 -16.06
N ASN A 245 11.56 27.63 -16.00
CA ASN A 245 12.80 27.28 -16.70
C ASN A 245 12.65 27.24 -18.22
N ILE A 246 11.51 26.77 -18.73
CA ILE A 246 11.20 26.82 -20.17
C ILE A 246 11.16 28.28 -20.65
N VAL A 247 10.51 29.16 -19.91
CA VAL A 247 10.37 30.58 -20.27
C VAL A 247 11.70 31.33 -20.21
N TRP A 248 12.58 30.98 -19.28
CA TRP A 248 13.88 31.64 -19.11
C TRP A 248 15.05 30.94 -19.81
N GLY A 249 14.82 29.83 -20.51
CA GLY A 249 15.86 29.10 -21.24
C GLY A 249 16.91 28.41 -20.35
N ASN A 250 16.67 28.34 -19.03
CA ASN A 250 17.59 27.74 -18.06
C ASN A 250 17.35 26.24 -17.87
N PHE A 251 16.93 25.55 -18.94
CA PHE A 251 16.68 24.12 -18.86
C PHE A 251 18.01 23.37 -18.88
N GLU A 252 18.23 22.52 -17.88
CA GLU A 252 19.34 21.58 -17.92
C GLU A 252 19.25 20.72 -19.21
N PRO A 253 20.38 20.41 -19.86
CA PRO A 253 20.38 19.57 -21.05
C PRO A 253 19.66 18.25 -20.77
N ILE A 254 18.81 17.78 -21.70
CA ILE A 254 18.08 16.51 -21.55
C ILE A 254 19.01 15.33 -21.20
N GLN A 255 20.28 15.39 -21.64
CA GLN A 255 21.29 14.40 -21.29
C GLN A 255 21.66 14.38 -19.80
N SER A 256 21.74 15.52 -19.09
CA SER A 256 21.95 15.54 -17.63
C SER A 256 20.72 14.98 -16.89
N VAL A 257 19.54 15.26 -17.44
CA VAL A 257 18.28 14.70 -16.94
C VAL A 257 18.20 13.18 -17.08
N ILE A 258 18.71 12.64 -18.18
CA ILE A 258 18.74 11.19 -18.43
C ILE A 258 19.82 10.52 -17.59
N SER A 259 20.96 11.17 -17.33
CA SER A 259 22.03 10.60 -16.52
C SER A 259 21.69 10.54 -15.03
N ASN A 260 20.99 11.56 -14.50
CA ASN A 260 20.60 11.65 -13.08
C ASN A 260 19.12 12.05 -12.89
N PRO A 261 18.16 11.24 -13.36
CA PRO A 261 16.73 11.60 -13.38
C PRO A 261 16.12 11.80 -11.99
N LEU A 262 16.68 11.17 -10.97
CA LEU A 262 16.27 11.37 -9.57
C LEU A 262 16.82 12.67 -8.99
N GLU A 263 18.03 13.07 -9.41
CA GLU A 263 18.65 14.33 -9.01
C GLU A 263 17.91 15.52 -9.61
N VAL A 264 17.38 15.35 -10.83
CA VAL A 264 16.43 16.27 -11.46
C VAL A 264 15.18 16.43 -10.61
N LEU A 265 14.54 15.35 -10.16
CA LEU A 265 13.36 15.48 -9.29
C LEU A 265 13.66 16.22 -7.97
N SER A 266 14.90 16.18 -7.47
CA SER A 266 15.32 16.88 -6.25
C SER A 266 15.85 18.30 -6.47
N ASN A 267 16.49 18.58 -7.60
CA ASN A 267 17.16 19.87 -7.88
C ASN A 267 16.19 20.96 -8.37
N TRP A 268 14.94 20.58 -8.69
CA TRP A 268 13.96 21.50 -9.29
C TRP A 268 13.41 22.54 -8.33
N VAL A 269 13.73 22.49 -7.03
CA VAL A 269 13.48 23.62 -6.14
C VAL A 269 14.73 23.81 -5.28
N SER A 270 15.43 24.93 -5.49
CA SER A 270 16.65 25.25 -4.74
C SER A 270 16.39 25.15 -3.23
N GLY A 271 17.10 24.25 -2.56
CA GLY A 271 17.02 24.06 -1.13
C GLY A 271 16.02 23.02 -0.64
N ILE A 272 15.13 22.45 -1.47
CA ILE A 272 14.28 21.33 -1.03
C ILE A 272 15.09 20.03 -1.14
N SER A 273 15.19 19.30 -0.02
CA SER A 273 15.95 18.04 0.06
C SER A 273 15.33 16.97 -0.84
N TYR A 274 16.19 16.08 -1.37
CA TYR A 274 15.86 14.78 -1.98
C TYR A 274 14.79 13.95 -1.22
N ILE A 275 14.58 14.26 0.06
CA ILE A 275 13.64 13.58 0.96
C ILE A 275 12.22 14.19 0.91
N ASP A 276 11.89 15.10 -0.01
CA ASP A 276 10.49 15.53 -0.16
C ASP A 276 9.62 14.41 -0.79
N ARG A 277 9.12 13.53 0.08
CA ARG A 277 8.43 12.29 -0.29
C ARG A 277 7.09 12.51 -1.00
N ARG A 278 6.63 13.77 -1.10
CA ARG A 278 5.40 14.17 -1.80
C ARG A 278 5.55 14.11 -3.32
N LEU A 279 6.78 14.18 -3.85
CA LEU A 279 7.13 13.96 -5.26
C LEU A 279 6.75 12.58 -5.80
N PHE A 280 6.55 11.63 -4.90
CA PHE A 280 6.51 10.22 -5.23
C PHE A 280 5.10 9.65 -5.23
N PHE A 281 4.02 10.43 -5.44
CA PHE A 281 2.65 9.87 -5.45
C PHE A 281 2.58 8.61 -6.31
N ILE A 282 2.96 8.74 -7.58
CA ILE A 282 3.00 7.63 -8.53
C ILE A 282 4.07 6.58 -8.18
N ASN A 283 5.26 6.99 -7.71
CA ASN A 283 6.31 6.05 -7.29
C ASN A 283 5.87 5.16 -6.09
N LYS A 284 4.98 5.64 -5.20
CA LYS A 284 4.39 4.79 -4.14
C LYS A 284 3.54 3.64 -4.71
N PHE A 285 3.00 3.77 -5.92
CA PHE A 285 2.31 2.69 -6.64
C PHE A 285 3.29 1.69 -7.28
N TYR A 286 4.55 2.07 -7.48
CA TYR A 286 5.57 1.21 -8.11
C TYR A 286 6.31 0.33 -7.12
N ASN A 287 6.48 0.83 -5.89
CA ASN A 287 7.12 0.05 -4.86
C ASN A 287 6.17 -1.01 -4.30
N ALA A 288 6.68 -2.19 -3.98
CA ALA A 288 5.91 -3.24 -3.31
C ALA A 288 5.60 -2.80 -1.88
N ASN A 289 4.43 -2.22 -1.66
CA ASN A 289 3.93 -1.79 -0.36
C ASN A 289 2.39 -1.72 -0.40
N ASN A 290 1.77 -1.57 0.75
CA ASN A 290 0.31 -1.57 0.94
C ASN A 290 -0.35 -0.19 0.96
N MET A 291 0.42 0.89 0.87
CA MET A 291 -0.08 2.25 1.01
C MET A 291 -1.07 2.64 -0.10
N PRO A 292 -0.85 2.35 -1.39
CA PRO A 292 -1.83 2.58 -2.46
C PRO A 292 -3.22 2.02 -2.17
N LEU A 293 -3.28 0.76 -1.71
CA LEU A 293 -4.53 0.13 -1.33
C LEU A 293 -5.15 0.85 -0.13
N GLY A 294 -4.34 1.19 0.89
CA GLY A 294 -4.77 2.01 2.02
C GLY A 294 -5.41 3.34 1.60
N ILE A 295 -4.82 4.06 0.64
CA ILE A 295 -5.36 5.33 0.10
C ILE A 295 -6.70 5.07 -0.59
N CYS A 296 -6.78 4.03 -1.42
CA CYS A 296 -8.03 3.64 -2.08
C CYS A 296 -9.16 3.36 -1.08
N LEU A 297 -8.85 2.66 0.02
CA LEU A 297 -9.82 2.37 1.08
C LEU A 297 -10.26 3.63 1.84
N VAL A 298 -9.35 4.55 2.15
CA VAL A 298 -9.70 5.82 2.80
C VAL A 298 -10.54 6.70 1.87
N MET A 299 -10.24 6.76 0.57
CA MET A 299 -11.08 7.47 -0.39
C MET A 299 -12.47 6.83 -0.54
N SER A 300 -12.56 5.51 -0.43
CA SER A 300 -13.85 4.79 -0.38
C SER A 300 -14.66 5.19 0.86
N LEU A 301 -13.99 5.34 2.00
CA LEU A 301 -14.60 5.87 3.23
C LEU A 301 -15.12 7.30 3.01
N PHE A 302 -14.33 8.20 2.40
CA PHE A 302 -14.79 9.56 2.11
C PHE A 302 -15.98 9.58 1.16
N MET A 303 -15.97 8.76 0.12
CA MET A 303 -17.11 8.62 -0.79
C MET A 303 -18.35 8.12 -0.05
N LEU A 304 -18.24 7.09 0.78
CA LEU A 304 -19.37 6.57 1.58
C LEU A 304 -19.95 7.62 2.52
N LEU A 305 -19.08 8.38 3.22
CA LEU A 305 -19.52 9.49 4.07
C LEU A 305 -20.23 10.57 3.25
N LEU A 306 -19.72 10.92 2.06
CA LEU A 306 -20.34 11.89 1.16
C LEU A 306 -21.69 11.40 0.63
N LEU A 307 -21.83 10.10 0.29
CA LEU A 307 -23.10 9.50 -0.13
C LEU A 307 -24.14 9.53 0.99
N MET A 308 -23.72 9.44 2.26
CA MET A 308 -24.60 9.53 3.42
C MET A 308 -25.02 10.97 3.75
N VAL A 309 -24.32 11.98 3.24
CA VAL A 309 -24.73 13.38 3.38
C VAL A 309 -25.99 13.68 2.55
N GLU A 310 -26.21 12.96 1.45
CA GLU A 310 -27.40 13.08 0.62
C GLU A 310 -28.61 12.44 1.29
N ARG A 311 -29.35 13.24 2.07
CA ARG A 311 -30.54 12.83 2.84
C ARG A 311 -31.72 12.32 2.00
N GLU A 312 -31.72 12.53 0.68
CA GLU A 312 -32.82 12.13 -0.21
C GLU A 312 -32.83 10.62 -0.56
N LYS A 313 -31.85 9.85 -0.07
CA LYS A 313 -31.75 8.42 -0.38
C LYS A 313 -32.69 7.56 0.47
N ASN A 314 -33.21 6.51 -0.16
CA ASN A 314 -34.09 5.53 0.49
C ASN A 314 -33.42 4.89 1.72
N SER A 315 -34.23 4.50 2.71
CA SER A 315 -33.72 3.90 3.96
C SER A 315 -32.89 2.63 3.74
N SER A 316 -33.11 1.89 2.64
CA SER A 316 -32.31 0.73 2.22
C SER A 316 -30.89 1.11 1.81
N ASP A 317 -30.71 2.26 1.15
CA ASP A 317 -29.40 2.70 0.67
C ASP A 317 -28.52 3.13 1.84
N ILE A 318 -29.11 3.80 2.84
CA ILE A 318 -28.40 4.19 4.06
C ILE A 318 -27.88 2.95 4.80
N LYS A 319 -28.71 1.91 4.97
CA LYS A 319 -28.26 0.66 5.61
C LYS A 319 -27.13 -0.01 4.85
N THR A 320 -27.22 -0.02 3.52
CA THR A 320 -26.18 -0.58 2.64
C THR A 320 -24.88 0.21 2.76
N ASN A 321 -24.95 1.54 2.80
CA ASN A 321 -23.77 2.40 2.97
C ASN A 321 -23.14 2.26 4.35
N LEU A 322 -23.94 2.13 5.42
CA LEU A 322 -23.46 1.86 6.78
C LEU A 322 -22.72 0.51 6.87
N ALA A 323 -23.30 -0.54 6.29
CA ALA A 323 -22.65 -1.85 6.23
C ALA A 323 -21.36 -1.81 5.39
N SER A 324 -21.40 -1.10 4.25
CA SER A 324 -20.21 -0.87 3.41
C SER A 324 -19.12 -0.14 4.19
N LEU A 325 -19.48 0.87 4.99
CA LEU A 325 -18.55 1.62 5.83
C LEU A 325 -17.89 0.70 6.86
N SER A 326 -18.64 -0.17 7.53
CA SER A 326 -18.06 -1.18 8.45
C SER A 326 -17.04 -2.06 7.74
N ILE A 327 -17.37 -2.55 6.53
CA ILE A 327 -16.48 -3.44 5.76
C ILE A 327 -15.22 -2.70 5.30
N VAL A 328 -15.34 -1.45 4.85
CA VAL A 328 -14.19 -0.62 4.46
C VAL A 328 -13.30 -0.32 5.68
N LEU A 329 -13.88 -0.05 6.85
CA LEU A 329 -13.11 0.13 8.07
C LEU A 329 -12.36 -1.15 8.49
N ILE A 330 -12.98 -2.32 8.33
CA ILE A 330 -12.33 -3.62 8.51
C ILE A 330 -11.16 -3.77 7.52
N ALA A 331 -11.38 -3.42 6.25
CA ALA A 331 -10.35 -3.46 5.22
C ALA A 331 -9.16 -2.57 5.59
N ILE A 332 -9.39 -1.34 6.08
CA ILE A 332 -8.34 -0.42 6.53
C ILE A 332 -7.56 -1.04 7.69
N ALA A 333 -8.25 -1.57 8.70
CA ALA A 333 -7.61 -2.19 9.85
C ALA A 333 -6.71 -3.38 9.45
N VAL A 334 -7.21 -4.26 8.59
CA VAL A 334 -6.53 -5.49 8.17
C VAL A 334 -5.35 -5.18 7.25
N THR A 335 -5.54 -4.30 6.26
CA THR A 335 -4.55 -4.11 5.20
C THR A 335 -3.53 -3.02 5.51
N TYR A 336 -3.94 -1.94 6.18
CA TYR A 336 -3.09 -0.79 6.47
C TYR A 336 -3.53 -0.05 7.74
N ALA A 337 -3.33 -0.70 8.89
CA ALA A 337 -3.76 -0.21 10.20
C ALA A 337 -3.30 1.22 10.53
N PHE A 338 -2.18 1.68 9.96
CA PHE A 338 -1.71 3.07 10.08
C PHE A 338 -2.81 4.09 9.73
N PHE A 339 -3.62 3.82 8.70
CA PHE A 339 -4.70 4.71 8.31
C PHE A 339 -5.93 4.65 9.21
N LEU A 340 -5.97 3.82 10.26
CA LEU A 340 -7.05 3.88 11.26
C LEU A 340 -7.10 5.21 12.01
N ILE A 341 -5.99 5.96 12.09
CA ILE A 341 -5.99 7.33 12.62
C ILE A 341 -7.00 8.23 11.88
N VAL A 342 -7.23 7.97 10.59
CA VAL A 342 -8.15 8.75 9.75
C VAL A 342 -9.59 8.62 10.23
N PRO A 343 -10.23 7.43 10.23
CA PRO A 343 -11.59 7.29 10.75
C PRO A 343 -11.70 7.62 12.23
N LEU A 344 -10.67 7.34 13.04
CA LEU A 344 -10.67 7.66 14.47
C LEU A 344 -10.77 9.17 14.74
N LEU A 345 -10.17 10.02 13.90
CA LEU A 345 -10.26 11.48 14.03
C LEU A 345 -11.44 12.05 13.23
N PHE A 346 -11.60 11.63 11.98
CA PHE A 346 -12.54 12.23 11.04
C PHE A 346 -13.99 11.89 11.38
N ILE A 347 -14.32 10.63 11.72
CA ILE A 347 -15.72 10.23 11.94
C ILE A 347 -16.33 10.89 13.18
N PRO A 348 -15.67 10.94 14.36
CA PRO A 348 -16.22 11.63 15.52
C PRO A 348 -16.41 13.13 15.28
N LEU A 349 -15.42 13.79 14.67
CA LEU A 349 -15.52 15.21 14.33
C LEU A 349 -16.65 15.45 13.32
N TRP A 350 -16.76 14.61 12.30
CA TRP A 350 -17.85 14.68 11.33
C TRP A 350 -19.23 14.45 11.96
N SER A 351 -19.34 13.49 12.88
CA SER A 351 -20.55 13.24 13.67
C SER A 351 -20.96 14.47 14.48
N ILE A 352 -20.01 15.18 15.10
CA ILE A 352 -20.26 16.44 15.81
C ILE A 352 -20.77 17.52 14.83
N VAL A 353 -20.15 17.65 13.66
CA VAL A 353 -20.59 18.60 12.63
C VAL A 353 -22.02 18.30 12.19
N LEU A 354 -22.37 17.03 11.95
CA LEU A 354 -23.75 16.64 11.62
C LEU A 354 -24.72 16.93 12.76
N PHE A 355 -24.33 16.65 14.01
CA PHE A 355 -25.14 16.94 15.19
C PHE A 355 -25.47 18.43 15.31
N ILE A 356 -24.45 19.31 15.16
CA ILE A 356 -24.62 20.76 15.27
C ILE A 356 -25.49 21.30 14.13
N THR A 357 -25.26 20.82 12.91
CA THR A 357 -25.87 21.38 11.69
C THR A 357 -27.25 20.81 11.36
N ASN A 358 -27.67 19.73 12.02
CA ASN A 358 -29.00 19.17 11.83
C ASN A 358 -30.06 20.06 12.53
N PRO A 359 -31.08 20.59 11.82
CA PRO A 359 -32.13 21.42 12.42
C PRO A 359 -33.22 20.61 13.16
N GLY A 360 -33.16 19.28 13.14
CA GLY A 360 -34.16 18.40 13.78
C GLY A 360 -34.13 18.43 15.31
N ARG A 361 -35.00 17.62 15.93
CA ARG A 361 -35.06 17.47 17.40
C ARG A 361 -33.77 16.83 17.92
N LEU A 362 -33.45 17.06 19.20
CA LEU A 362 -32.25 16.50 19.84
C LEU A 362 -32.10 14.98 19.61
N SER A 363 -33.21 14.23 19.67
CA SER A 363 -33.26 12.80 19.38
C SER A 363 -32.78 12.46 17.96
N ASP A 364 -33.17 13.26 16.97
CA ASP A 364 -32.81 13.04 15.56
C ASP A 364 -31.35 13.42 15.31
N LYS A 365 -30.87 14.49 15.97
CA LYS A 365 -29.46 14.90 15.94
C LYS A 365 -28.55 13.81 16.52
N LEU A 366 -28.90 13.30 17.71
CA LEU A 366 -28.15 12.22 18.36
C LEU A 366 -28.17 10.95 17.52
N LYS A 367 -29.34 10.57 16.99
CA LYS A 367 -29.48 9.40 16.12
C LYS A 367 -28.59 9.52 14.89
N GLU A 368 -28.57 10.68 14.22
CA GLU A 368 -27.74 10.89 13.03
C GLU A 368 -26.24 10.79 13.34
N GLY A 369 -25.77 11.38 14.44
CA GLY A 369 -24.38 11.26 14.86
C GLY A 369 -24.00 9.82 15.26
N LEU A 370 -24.82 9.18 16.09
CA LEU A 370 -24.58 7.79 16.55
C LEU A 370 -24.63 6.78 15.40
N LEU A 371 -25.42 7.03 14.35
CA LEU A 371 -25.46 6.19 13.16
C LEU A 371 -24.09 6.07 12.47
N LEU A 372 -23.25 7.11 12.50
CA LEU A 372 -21.89 7.05 11.96
C LEU A 372 -20.90 6.31 12.86
N LEU A 373 -21.15 6.30 14.17
CA LEU A 373 -20.27 5.61 15.13
C LEU A 373 -20.52 4.10 15.18
N ALA A 374 -21.73 3.65 14.84
CA ALA A 374 -22.07 2.22 14.84
C ALA A 374 -21.17 1.37 13.91
N PRO A 375 -20.89 1.76 12.64
CA PRO A 375 -19.92 1.07 11.80
C PRO A 375 -18.51 0.97 12.39
N CYS A 376 -18.06 2.03 13.09
CA CYS A 376 -16.77 2.03 13.77
C CYS A 376 -16.72 1.00 14.90
N ALA A 377 -17.79 0.92 15.70
CA ALA A 377 -17.88 -0.08 16.78
C ALA A 377 -17.89 -1.51 16.22
N VAL A 378 -18.65 -1.77 15.14
CA VAL A 378 -18.67 -3.08 14.48
C VAL A 378 -17.28 -3.45 13.94
N ALA A 379 -16.64 -2.54 13.21
CA ALA A 379 -15.30 -2.78 12.68
C ALA A 379 -14.27 -3.00 13.78
N MET A 380 -14.34 -2.24 14.87
CA MET A 380 -13.48 -2.38 16.04
C MET A 380 -13.64 -3.75 16.69
N ILE A 381 -14.88 -4.20 16.96
CA ILE A 381 -15.13 -5.52 17.58
C ILE A 381 -14.56 -6.64 16.72
N ILE A 382 -14.78 -6.58 15.40
CA ILE A 382 -14.32 -7.62 14.46
C ILE A 382 -12.79 -7.64 14.35
N THR A 383 -12.15 -6.48 14.34
CA THR A 383 -10.70 -6.36 14.08
C THR A 383 -9.85 -6.34 15.35
N ALA A 384 -10.46 -6.16 16.53
CA ALA A 384 -9.76 -6.10 17.81
C ALA A 384 -8.82 -7.31 18.05
N PRO A 385 -9.22 -8.58 17.80
CA PRO A 385 -8.31 -9.71 18.01
C PRO A 385 -7.03 -9.61 17.17
N TYR A 386 -7.15 -9.20 15.90
CA TYR A 386 -6.01 -8.98 15.01
C TYR A 386 -5.16 -7.78 15.46
N LEU A 387 -5.79 -6.66 15.81
CA LEU A 387 -5.09 -5.46 16.27
C LEU A 387 -4.34 -5.67 17.60
N ILE A 388 -4.90 -6.47 18.50
CA ILE A 388 -4.24 -6.90 19.75
C ILE A 388 -3.06 -7.82 19.42
N GLY A 389 -3.22 -8.76 18.48
CA GLY A 389 -2.13 -9.64 18.04
C GLY A 389 -0.91 -8.87 17.51
N ILE A 390 -1.13 -7.85 16.67
CA ILE A 390 -0.02 -7.01 16.17
C ILE A 390 0.56 -6.08 17.25
N SER A 391 -0.22 -5.72 18.28
CA SER A 391 0.25 -4.85 19.37
C SER A 391 1.02 -5.61 20.46
N GLN A 392 0.88 -6.94 20.52
CA GLN A 392 1.63 -7.79 21.46
C GLN A 392 3.07 -8.06 20.98
N GLY A 393 3.37 -7.79 19.71
CA GLY A 393 4.76 -7.79 19.24
C GLY A 393 5.58 -6.72 19.98
N PRO A 394 6.89 -6.94 20.20
CA PRO A 394 7.77 -5.92 20.79
C PRO A 394 7.54 -4.59 20.05
N ASN A 395 7.08 -3.56 20.76
CA ASN A 395 6.51 -2.35 20.17
C ASN A 395 7.36 -1.80 19.01
N VAL A 396 6.92 -2.05 17.77
CA VAL A 396 7.33 -1.32 16.56
C VAL A 396 6.43 -0.10 16.35
N MET A 397 5.42 0.09 17.21
CA MET A 397 4.80 1.40 17.35
C MET A 397 5.91 2.39 17.69
N THR A 398 6.35 3.09 16.66
CA THR A 398 7.33 4.17 16.69
C THR A 398 8.70 3.75 17.26
N MET A 399 9.64 3.52 16.35
CA MET A 399 11.08 3.58 16.58
C MET A 399 11.51 4.91 17.25
N GLY A 400 11.25 5.06 18.54
CA GLY A 400 11.75 6.15 19.39
C GLY A 400 10.77 6.57 20.49
N GLN A 401 11.06 6.11 21.71
CA GLN A 401 10.76 6.78 22.98
C GLN A 401 9.28 6.93 23.38
N ASN A 402 9.07 7.16 24.68
CA ASN A 402 7.76 7.30 25.34
C ASN A 402 6.77 8.14 24.53
N ILE A 403 5.46 7.96 24.77
CA ILE A 403 4.37 8.86 24.29
C ILE A 403 4.70 10.36 24.49
N SER A 404 5.60 10.69 25.42
CA SER A 404 6.16 12.02 25.62
C SER A 404 6.97 12.61 24.45
N GLU A 405 7.31 11.85 23.40
CA GLU A 405 8.04 12.33 22.22
C GLU A 405 7.19 12.53 20.97
N TYR A 406 5.88 12.35 21.05
CA TYR A 406 4.96 12.98 20.11
C TYR A 406 5.02 14.50 20.30
N LYS A 407 6.01 15.13 19.66
CA LYS A 407 6.15 16.59 19.68
C LYS A 407 5.17 17.18 18.69
N PHE A 408 4.01 17.58 19.19
CA PHE A 408 3.14 18.53 18.49
C PHE A 408 3.89 19.86 18.35
N PHE A 409 3.90 20.43 17.14
CA PHE A 409 4.48 21.74 16.81
C PHE A 409 6.01 21.81 16.80
N TYR A 410 6.64 21.31 15.73
CA TYR A 410 7.96 21.77 15.30
C TYR A 410 7.79 22.80 14.18
N TRP A 411 8.04 24.07 14.45
CA TRP A 411 8.22 25.11 13.42
C TRP A 411 9.61 24.97 12.80
N ASP A 412 9.85 23.84 12.14
CA ASP A 412 11.08 23.58 11.39
C ASP A 412 10.95 24.08 9.95
N VAL A 413 12.09 24.34 9.31
CA VAL A 413 12.21 24.72 7.89
C VAL A 413 11.34 23.84 6.97
N GLN A 414 11.21 22.53 7.24
CA GLN A 414 10.37 21.61 6.50
C GLN A 414 8.86 21.88 6.70
N ALA A 415 8.41 22.32 7.87
CA ALA A 415 7.01 22.72 8.08
C ALA A 415 6.67 23.96 7.26
N ILE A 416 7.57 24.95 7.24
CA ILE A 416 7.45 26.16 6.43
C ILE A 416 7.45 25.79 4.94
N ARG A 417 8.38 24.93 4.50
CA ARG A 417 8.41 24.44 3.11
C ARG A 417 7.15 23.68 2.74
N ASN A 418 6.64 22.83 3.63
CA ASN A 418 5.41 22.10 3.39
C ASN A 418 4.25 23.08 3.20
N LEU A 419 4.13 24.07 4.08
CA LEU A 419 3.15 25.14 3.98
C LEU A 419 3.29 25.91 2.66
N VAL A 420 4.48 26.34 2.26
CA VAL A 420 4.72 27.04 0.97
C VAL A 420 4.28 26.20 -0.22
N VAL A 421 4.63 24.90 -0.25
CA VAL A 421 4.26 24.00 -1.35
C VAL A 421 2.73 23.80 -1.40
N TYR A 422 2.06 23.63 -0.26
CA TYR A 422 0.59 23.54 -0.22
C TYR A 422 -0.10 24.85 -0.54
N LEU A 423 0.57 25.98 -0.28
CA LEU A 423 0.07 27.31 -0.60
C LEU A 423 0.31 27.70 -2.07
N LEU A 424 1.13 26.99 -2.84
CA LEU A 424 1.39 27.36 -4.23
C LEU A 424 0.18 27.19 -5.18
N PRO A 425 -0.60 26.09 -5.14
CA PRO A 425 -1.88 26.00 -5.84
C PRO A 425 -3.01 26.76 -5.11
N SER A 426 -2.69 27.44 -3.99
CA SER A 426 -3.70 28.09 -3.14
C SER A 426 -4.54 29.15 -3.82
N PRO A 427 -4.12 29.93 -4.84
CA PRO A 427 -5.02 30.96 -5.37
C PRO A 427 -6.30 30.34 -5.93
N LEU A 428 -6.20 29.22 -6.66
CA LEU A 428 -7.36 28.51 -7.20
C LEU A 428 -8.08 27.71 -6.12
N ILE A 429 -7.37 27.07 -5.20
CA ILE A 429 -8.00 26.32 -4.09
C ILE A 429 -8.74 27.27 -3.13
N ALA A 430 -8.14 28.41 -2.78
CA ALA A 430 -8.72 29.45 -1.92
C ALA A 430 -9.88 30.16 -2.61
N LEU A 431 -9.77 30.43 -3.92
CA LEU A 431 -10.89 30.91 -4.72
C LEU A 431 -12.04 29.88 -4.72
N GLY A 432 -11.72 28.60 -4.93
CA GLY A 432 -12.69 27.51 -4.85
C GLY A 432 -13.37 27.43 -3.48
N TYR A 433 -12.59 27.57 -2.40
CA TYR A 433 -13.10 27.63 -1.03
C TYR A 433 -14.03 28.83 -0.83
N TRP A 434 -13.62 30.02 -1.24
CA TRP A 434 -14.40 31.24 -1.08
C TRP A 434 -15.73 31.18 -1.86
N LEU A 435 -15.66 30.72 -3.12
CA LEU A 435 -16.85 30.54 -3.96
C LEU A 435 -17.76 29.45 -3.41
N GLY A 436 -17.17 28.33 -2.95
CA GLY A 436 -17.90 27.23 -2.32
C GLY A 436 -18.62 27.69 -1.07
N HIS A 437 -17.94 28.45 -0.21
CA HIS A 437 -18.54 29.04 0.97
C HIS A 437 -19.71 29.97 0.61
N LYS A 438 -19.57 30.80 -0.43
CA LYS A 438 -20.63 31.71 -0.88
C LYS A 438 -21.86 30.99 -1.45
N GLN A 439 -21.68 29.97 -2.29
CA GLN A 439 -22.81 29.32 -2.95
C GLN A 439 -23.43 28.21 -2.09
N LEU A 440 -22.59 27.38 -1.47
CA LEU A 440 -23.04 26.23 -0.70
C LEU A 440 -23.35 26.61 0.75
N GLY A 441 -22.94 27.79 1.21
CA GLY A 441 -23.13 28.24 2.59
C GLY A 441 -22.64 27.21 3.61
N SER A 442 -23.41 27.04 4.68
CA SER A 442 -23.21 25.99 5.69
C SER A 442 -23.81 24.64 5.28
N SER A 443 -23.93 24.35 3.98
CA SER A 443 -24.36 23.01 3.56
C SER A 443 -23.38 21.95 4.03
N ARG A 444 -23.90 20.75 4.24
CA ARG A 444 -23.10 19.61 4.70
C ARG A 444 -21.99 19.24 3.71
N ARG A 445 -22.21 19.43 2.41
CA ARG A 445 -21.17 19.21 1.38
C ARG A 445 -19.99 20.16 1.57
N MET A 446 -20.27 21.44 1.81
CA MET A 446 -19.21 22.43 2.09
C MET A 446 -18.49 22.13 3.40
N LEU A 447 -19.23 21.81 4.45
CA LEU A 447 -18.66 21.46 5.76
C LEU A 447 -17.81 20.19 5.71
N PHE A 448 -18.19 19.20 4.89
CA PHE A 448 -17.39 17.99 4.67
C PHE A 448 -16.02 18.32 4.07
N ILE A 449 -15.99 19.17 3.03
CA ILE A 449 -14.72 19.56 2.43
C ILE A 449 -13.90 20.45 3.37
N LEU A 450 -14.52 21.40 4.06
CA LEU A 450 -13.83 22.26 5.02
C LEU A 450 -13.22 21.42 6.15
N HIS A 451 -13.99 20.50 6.70
CA HIS A 451 -13.53 19.62 7.77
C HIS A 451 -12.34 18.77 7.31
N GLY A 452 -12.44 18.11 6.17
CA GLY A 452 -11.35 17.30 5.62
C GLY A 452 -10.12 18.10 5.24
N SER A 453 -10.30 19.23 4.55
CA SER A 453 -9.19 20.11 4.18
C SER A 453 -8.45 20.58 5.42
N SER A 454 -9.16 21.08 6.43
CA SER A 454 -8.54 21.57 7.67
C SER A 454 -7.85 20.46 8.46
N LEU A 455 -8.49 19.30 8.61
CA LEU A 455 -7.92 18.18 9.35
C LEU A 455 -6.64 17.67 8.69
N PHE A 456 -6.68 17.35 7.39
CA PHE A 456 -5.51 16.79 6.71
C PHE A 456 -4.42 17.83 6.44
N LEU A 457 -4.77 19.11 6.28
CA LEU A 457 -3.79 20.19 6.27
C LEU A 457 -3.07 20.25 7.62
N PHE A 458 -3.83 20.25 8.72
CA PHE A 458 -3.27 20.25 10.07
C PHE A 458 -2.36 19.04 10.31
N LEU A 459 -2.82 17.83 9.97
CA LEU A 459 -2.03 16.60 10.11
C LEU A 459 -0.78 16.61 9.19
N SER A 460 -0.86 17.14 7.98
CA SER A 460 0.29 17.18 7.06
C SER A 460 1.37 18.21 7.45
N ILE A 461 0.99 19.24 8.22
CA ILE A 461 1.89 20.34 8.61
C ILE A 461 2.43 20.14 10.02
N PHE A 462 1.55 19.86 10.98
CA PHE A 462 1.87 19.95 12.41
C PHE A 462 2.11 18.60 13.07
N LEU A 463 1.57 17.51 12.51
CA LEU A 463 1.87 16.18 13.02
C LEU A 463 3.23 15.75 12.45
N ARG A 464 4.21 15.58 13.32
CA ARG A 464 5.47 14.92 12.97
C ARG A 464 5.39 13.49 13.44
N LEU A 465 5.25 12.59 12.48
CA LEU A 465 5.36 11.17 12.76
C LEU A 465 6.80 10.74 12.51
N GLN A 466 7.23 9.72 13.24
CA GLN A 466 8.52 9.14 12.98
C GLN A 466 8.62 8.67 11.53
N TRP A 467 9.84 8.83 10.99
CA TRP A 467 10.18 8.55 9.59
C TRP A 467 9.48 9.45 8.58
N TYR A 468 9.03 10.64 9.02
CA TYR A 468 8.38 11.65 8.18
C TYR A 468 7.05 11.19 7.54
N ASN A 469 6.41 10.16 8.10
CA ASN A 469 5.20 9.55 7.55
C ASN A 469 3.99 10.49 7.47
N GLU A 470 4.05 11.70 7.99
CA GLU A 470 3.01 12.73 7.81
C GLU A 470 2.77 13.10 6.34
N GLU A 471 3.72 12.82 5.44
CA GLU A 471 3.50 12.98 4.01
C GLU A 471 2.26 12.21 3.54
N LYS A 472 1.88 11.14 4.27
CA LYS A 472 0.76 10.29 3.92
C LYS A 472 -0.58 11.03 3.98
N PHE A 473 -0.70 12.00 4.88
CA PHE A 473 -1.91 12.83 4.99
C PHE A 473 -2.05 13.82 3.82
N SER A 474 -0.95 14.16 3.16
CA SER A 474 -0.93 14.99 1.96
C SER A 474 -1.65 14.32 0.79
N PHE A 475 -1.56 12.99 0.66
CA PHE A 475 -2.32 12.23 -0.33
C PHE A 475 -3.82 12.36 -0.06
N LEU A 476 -4.22 12.32 1.21
CA LEU A 476 -5.63 12.49 1.59
C LEU A 476 -6.10 13.93 1.43
N LEU A 477 -5.24 14.91 1.74
CA LEU A 477 -5.51 16.34 1.50
C LEU A 477 -5.75 16.63 0.02
N SER A 478 -4.99 15.98 -0.87
CA SER A 478 -5.10 16.17 -2.33
C SER A 478 -6.52 15.84 -2.84
N PHE A 479 -7.23 14.91 -2.22
CA PHE A 479 -8.62 14.62 -2.54
C PHE A 479 -9.52 15.84 -2.33
N PHE A 480 -9.45 16.48 -1.15
CA PHE A 480 -10.26 17.66 -0.85
C PHE A 480 -9.85 18.87 -1.69
N PHE A 481 -8.54 19.05 -1.90
CA PHE A 481 -8.01 20.12 -2.74
C PHE A 481 -8.39 19.96 -4.21
N SER A 482 -8.47 18.73 -4.72
CA SER A 482 -8.92 18.46 -6.09
C SER A 482 -10.37 18.92 -6.32
N LEU A 483 -11.26 18.68 -5.34
CA LEU A 483 -12.64 19.15 -5.39
C LEU A 483 -12.72 20.67 -5.37
N MET A 484 -11.97 21.33 -4.47
CA MET A 484 -11.93 22.80 -4.37
C MET A 484 -11.33 23.45 -5.61
N PHE A 485 -10.25 22.88 -6.14
CA PHE A 485 -9.63 23.33 -7.37
C PHE A 485 -10.62 23.29 -8.54
N VAL A 486 -11.28 22.15 -8.76
CA VAL A 486 -12.28 22.03 -9.84
C VAL A 486 -13.48 22.94 -9.60
N TYR A 487 -13.89 23.12 -8.33
CA TYR A 487 -14.92 24.08 -7.96
C TYR A 487 -14.57 25.50 -8.39
N SER A 488 -13.31 25.93 -8.26
CA SER A 488 -12.91 27.25 -8.77
C SER A 488 -13.05 27.37 -10.30
N LEU A 489 -12.73 26.30 -11.04
CA LEU A 489 -12.81 26.27 -12.50
C LEU A 489 -14.24 26.36 -13.01
N THR A 490 -15.21 25.80 -12.27
CA THR A 490 -16.63 25.87 -12.66
C THR A 490 -17.15 27.30 -12.75
N TYR A 491 -16.53 28.23 -12.01
CA TYR A 491 -16.85 29.65 -12.02
C TYR A 491 -15.96 30.49 -12.92
N LEU A 492 -14.67 30.16 -13.01
CA LEU A 492 -13.73 30.90 -13.85
C LEU A 492 -14.01 30.68 -15.34
N PHE A 493 -14.31 29.45 -15.77
CA PHE A 493 -14.52 29.13 -17.18
C PHE A 493 -15.69 29.87 -17.83
N PRO A 494 -16.84 30.07 -17.16
CA PRO A 494 -17.91 30.93 -17.67
C PRO A 494 -17.48 32.37 -17.96
N LEU A 495 -16.48 32.93 -17.26
CA LEU A 495 -16.03 34.33 -17.44
C LEU A 495 -15.34 34.57 -18.80
N PHE A 496 -14.80 33.52 -19.42
CA PHE A 496 -14.26 33.64 -20.78
C PHE A 496 -15.41 33.74 -21.78
N SER A 497 -15.58 34.90 -22.42
CA SER A 497 -16.62 35.08 -23.45
C SER A 497 -16.36 34.27 -24.72
N ARG A 498 -15.08 34.05 -25.07
CA ARG A 498 -14.67 33.36 -26.30
C ARG A 498 -14.46 31.86 -26.05
N THR A 499 -15.08 31.02 -26.88
CA THR A 499 -14.99 29.56 -26.80
C THR A 499 -13.57 29.02 -27.04
N TRP A 500 -12.79 29.64 -27.93
CA TRP A 500 -11.41 29.23 -28.16
C TRP A 500 -10.52 29.44 -26.92
N LEU A 501 -10.75 30.53 -26.18
CA LEU A 501 -9.99 30.84 -24.96
C LEU A 501 -10.30 29.81 -23.87
N LYS A 502 -11.56 29.37 -23.75
CA LYS A 502 -11.94 28.25 -22.87
C LYS A 502 -11.19 26.97 -23.24
N LYS A 503 -11.16 26.61 -24.52
CA LYS A 503 -10.45 25.42 -24.99
C LYS A 503 -8.95 25.49 -24.69
N VAL A 504 -8.31 26.62 -24.96
CA VAL A 504 -6.89 26.84 -24.65
C VAL A 504 -6.64 26.74 -23.15
N ALA A 505 -7.44 27.41 -22.32
CA ALA A 505 -7.33 27.34 -20.86
C ALA A 505 -7.49 25.90 -20.33
N THR A 506 -8.48 25.15 -20.84
CA THR A 506 -8.68 23.74 -20.50
C THR A 506 -7.47 22.89 -20.86
N VAL A 507 -6.92 23.05 -22.07
CA VAL A 507 -5.72 22.30 -22.50
C VAL A 507 -4.53 22.65 -21.61
N LEU A 508 -4.30 23.93 -21.31
CA LEU A 508 -3.21 24.36 -20.42
C LEU A 508 -3.35 23.77 -19.01
N ILE A 509 -4.56 23.72 -18.46
CA ILE A 509 -4.82 23.10 -17.15
C ILE A 509 -4.58 21.60 -17.20
N ILE A 510 -5.03 20.90 -18.25
CA ILE A 510 -4.79 19.46 -18.40
C ILE A 510 -3.29 19.18 -18.50
N VAL A 511 -2.56 19.95 -19.32
CA VAL A 511 -1.10 19.83 -19.47
C VAL A 511 -0.41 20.09 -18.13
N PHE A 512 -0.82 21.13 -17.40
CA PHE A 512 -0.31 21.43 -16.07
C PHE A 512 -0.51 20.26 -15.10
N LEU A 513 -1.74 19.74 -15.00
CA LEU A 513 -2.07 18.64 -14.10
C LEU A 513 -1.38 17.32 -14.47
N LEU A 514 -1.12 17.08 -15.76
CA LEU A 514 -0.42 15.89 -16.23
C LEU A 514 1.11 16.01 -16.20
N SER A 515 1.67 17.22 -16.16
CA SER A 515 3.12 17.43 -16.23
C SER A 515 3.86 16.69 -15.13
N THR A 516 3.43 16.82 -13.88
CA THR A 516 4.05 16.14 -12.73
C THR A 516 4.04 14.62 -12.85
N PRO A 517 2.88 13.94 -12.97
CA PRO A 517 2.87 12.47 -13.05
C PRO A 517 3.67 11.95 -14.25
N LEU A 518 3.62 12.63 -15.41
CA LEU A 518 4.40 12.23 -16.60
C LEU A 518 5.91 12.43 -16.42
N ILE A 519 6.34 13.49 -15.74
CA ILE A 519 7.77 13.71 -15.43
C ILE A 519 8.25 12.65 -14.43
N THR A 520 7.46 12.33 -13.41
CA THR A 520 7.78 11.26 -12.46
C THR A 520 7.89 9.90 -13.18
N GLU A 521 6.98 9.60 -14.10
CA GLU A 521 7.01 8.41 -14.95
C GLU A 521 8.32 8.34 -15.76
N ALA A 522 8.62 9.41 -16.49
CA ALA A 522 9.80 9.49 -17.34
C ALA A 522 11.09 9.37 -16.53
N ALA A 523 11.16 10.04 -15.38
CA ALA A 523 12.30 9.97 -14.48
C ALA A 523 12.50 8.54 -13.96
N TYR A 524 11.42 7.85 -13.60
CA TYR A 524 11.51 6.47 -13.15
C TYR A 524 11.98 5.53 -14.27
N LEU A 525 11.38 5.61 -15.47
CA LEU A 525 11.80 4.82 -16.64
C LEU A 525 13.26 5.06 -17.05
N CYS A 526 13.75 6.29 -16.89
CA CYS A 526 15.15 6.62 -17.18
C CYS A 526 16.10 6.25 -16.03
N SER A 527 15.59 6.02 -14.82
CA SER A 527 16.42 5.80 -13.63
C SER A 527 17.21 4.48 -13.68
N PRO A 528 18.37 4.43 -12.99
CA PRO A 528 19.09 3.18 -12.79
C PRO A 528 18.23 2.09 -12.14
N TRP A 529 17.23 2.45 -11.31
CA TRP A 529 16.31 1.49 -10.70
C TRP A 529 15.51 0.71 -11.74
N PHE A 530 14.94 1.37 -12.74
CA PHE A 530 14.24 0.68 -13.83
C PHE A 530 15.18 -0.18 -14.71
N ARG A 531 16.48 0.18 -14.72
CA ARG A 531 17.53 -0.57 -15.42
C ARG A 531 18.17 -1.64 -14.56
N ASP A 532 17.73 -1.83 -13.32
CA ASP A 532 18.29 -2.81 -12.41
C ASP A 532 18.10 -4.22 -12.99
N LYS A 533 19.21 -4.93 -13.12
CA LYS A 533 19.28 -6.32 -13.60
C LYS A 533 19.90 -7.23 -12.54
N THR A 534 19.90 -6.82 -11.27
CA THR A 534 20.45 -7.61 -10.17
C THR A 534 19.63 -8.87 -9.95
N TYR A 535 18.30 -8.74 -10.03
CA TYR A 535 17.36 -9.84 -9.74
C TYR A 535 16.56 -10.27 -10.97
N ALA A 536 16.21 -11.55 -10.98
CA ALA A 536 15.25 -12.15 -11.88
C ALA A 536 14.20 -12.93 -11.08
N PHE A 537 13.09 -13.26 -11.74
CA PHE A 537 12.00 -14.03 -11.13
C PHE A 537 11.90 -15.41 -11.79
N ASN A 538 11.75 -16.45 -10.98
CA ASN A 538 11.44 -17.80 -11.44
C ASN A 538 10.20 -18.31 -10.68
N GLY A 539 9.04 -18.31 -11.35
CA GLY A 539 7.75 -18.52 -10.69
C GLY A 539 7.55 -17.54 -9.54
N ARG A 540 7.30 -18.08 -8.34
CA ARG A 540 7.21 -17.29 -7.10
C ARG A 540 8.54 -16.80 -6.52
N HIS A 541 9.68 -17.36 -6.94
CA HIS A 541 10.97 -17.14 -6.30
C HIS A 541 11.74 -15.94 -6.89
N VAL A 542 12.48 -15.25 -6.02
CA VAL A 542 13.49 -14.25 -6.43
C VAL A 542 14.83 -14.95 -6.55
N LYS A 543 15.60 -14.62 -7.59
CA LYS A 543 16.95 -15.12 -7.81
C LYS A 543 17.86 -13.99 -8.30
N PHE A 544 19.17 -14.13 -8.14
CA PHE A 544 20.14 -13.27 -8.81
C PHE A 544 20.10 -13.54 -10.32
N ALA A 545 20.15 -12.48 -11.14
CA ALA A 545 20.02 -12.64 -12.59
C ALA A 545 21.27 -13.23 -13.25
N LYS A 546 22.45 -13.05 -12.64
CA LYS A 546 23.75 -13.40 -13.23
C LYS A 546 24.67 -14.21 -12.30
N ASP A 547 24.16 -14.67 -11.16
CA ASP A 547 24.94 -15.39 -10.16
C ASP A 547 24.32 -16.77 -9.91
N GLU A 548 24.75 -17.76 -10.69
CA GLU A 548 24.23 -19.13 -10.62
C GLU A 548 24.62 -19.81 -9.31
N PHE A 549 25.85 -19.63 -8.83
CA PHE A 549 26.32 -20.24 -7.60
C PHE A 549 25.58 -19.74 -6.36
N ARG A 550 25.35 -18.43 -6.20
CA ARG A 550 24.49 -17.93 -5.11
C ARG A 550 23.09 -18.53 -5.22
N ASN A 551 22.54 -18.58 -6.42
CA ASN A 551 21.22 -19.16 -6.63
C ASN A 551 21.15 -20.63 -6.24
N GLU A 552 22.18 -21.42 -6.52
CA GLU A 552 22.30 -22.82 -6.11
C GLU A 552 22.38 -22.95 -4.59
N ALA A 553 23.18 -22.12 -3.91
CA ALA A 553 23.28 -22.13 -2.46
C ALA A 553 21.93 -21.79 -1.79
N TYR A 554 21.26 -20.73 -2.25
CA TYR A 554 19.96 -20.35 -1.74
C TYR A 554 18.86 -21.37 -2.07
N LEU A 555 18.92 -22.00 -3.25
CA LEU A 555 18.02 -23.09 -3.61
C LEU A 555 18.23 -24.29 -2.68
N TRP A 556 19.48 -24.67 -2.43
CA TRP A 556 19.82 -25.74 -1.51
C TRP A 556 19.25 -25.47 -0.12
N ILE A 557 19.41 -24.26 0.42
CA ILE A 557 18.83 -23.88 1.72
C ILE A 557 17.31 -24.06 1.70
N ARG A 558 16.63 -23.59 0.64
CA ARG A 558 15.17 -23.74 0.52
C ARG A 558 14.71 -25.18 0.51
N GLU A 559 15.42 -26.06 -0.18
CA GLU A 559 15.03 -27.45 -0.41
C GLU A 559 15.45 -28.40 0.71
N ASN A 560 16.54 -28.08 1.44
CA ASN A 560 17.17 -29.00 2.39
C ASN A 560 17.03 -28.57 3.87
N THR A 561 16.39 -27.44 4.15
CA THR A 561 16.18 -26.97 5.54
C THR A 561 14.70 -26.83 5.86
N SER A 562 14.30 -26.99 7.13
CA SER A 562 12.91 -26.75 7.55
C SER A 562 12.53 -25.27 7.40
N PRO A 563 11.29 -24.90 7.03
CA PRO A 563 10.89 -23.50 6.87
C PRO A 563 11.06 -22.60 8.11
N ASP A 564 11.01 -23.18 9.30
CA ASP A 564 11.21 -22.49 10.58
C ASP A 564 12.69 -22.34 10.98
N SER A 565 13.62 -22.84 10.15
CA SER A 565 15.06 -22.66 10.34
C SER A 565 15.45 -21.19 10.24
N LEU A 566 16.55 -20.84 10.91
CA LEU A 566 17.09 -19.48 10.94
C LEU A 566 18.39 -19.39 10.14
N ILE A 567 18.66 -18.23 9.53
CA ILE A 567 19.94 -17.92 8.88
C ILE A 567 20.70 -16.89 9.70
N MET A 568 21.95 -17.20 10.03
CA MET A 568 22.90 -16.31 10.64
C MET A 568 23.83 -15.75 9.56
N LEU A 569 24.03 -14.44 9.57
CA LEU A 569 24.96 -13.74 8.66
C LEU A 569 26.26 -13.36 9.41
N PRO A 570 27.41 -13.29 8.73
CA PRO A 570 28.72 -12.98 9.32
C PRO A 570 28.87 -11.50 9.70
N TYR A 571 27.87 -10.67 9.40
CA TYR A 571 27.80 -9.27 9.81
C TYR A 571 26.50 -8.98 10.58
N LEU A 572 26.56 -8.08 11.56
CA LEU A 572 25.36 -7.57 12.27
C LEU A 572 24.66 -6.45 11.50
N ILE A 573 25.42 -5.65 10.76
CA ILE A 573 24.94 -4.47 10.07
C ILE A 573 25.21 -4.62 8.58
N THR A 574 24.24 -4.23 7.76
CA THR A 574 24.39 -4.21 6.31
C THR A 574 25.44 -3.16 5.91
N PRO A 575 26.24 -3.42 4.86
CA PRO A 575 27.34 -2.53 4.45
C PRO A 575 26.93 -1.17 3.92
N TYR A 576 25.68 -1.00 3.52
CA TYR A 576 25.33 0.16 2.69
C TYR A 576 25.34 1.52 3.43
N TRP A 577 25.70 1.56 4.73
CA TRP A 577 25.45 2.49 5.87
C TRP A 577 25.00 3.96 5.71
N ASP A 578 24.85 4.51 4.52
CA ASP A 578 24.10 5.74 4.30
C ASP A 578 22.60 5.53 4.61
N ASN A 579 21.81 6.59 4.83
CA ASN A 579 20.37 6.46 5.14
C ASN A 579 19.55 5.63 4.11
N THR A 580 20.13 5.30 2.96
CA THR A 580 19.65 4.42 1.89
C THR A 580 19.94 2.92 2.09
N ALA A 581 20.60 2.52 3.19
CA ALA A 581 21.28 1.24 3.42
C ALA A 581 20.66 0.25 4.38
N HIS A 582 19.97 0.79 5.38
CA HIS A 582 19.11 0.04 6.29
C HIS A 582 17.99 -0.69 5.52
N ILE A 583 17.97 -0.46 4.20
CA ILE A 583 17.10 -0.91 3.14
C ILE A 583 17.72 -2.10 2.33
N ALA A 584 18.62 -2.93 2.87
CA ALA A 584 19.06 -4.17 2.18
C ALA A 584 19.17 -5.44 3.06
N SER A 585 18.72 -5.41 4.31
CA SER A 585 18.96 -6.49 5.29
C SER A 585 18.20 -7.79 5.04
N TYR A 586 17.05 -7.73 4.37
CA TYR A 586 16.14 -8.89 4.25
C TYR A 586 16.32 -9.72 2.99
N GLN A 587 17.24 -9.34 2.11
CA GLN A 587 17.48 -10.06 0.86
C GLN A 587 17.80 -11.55 1.09
N PRO A 588 18.76 -11.94 1.99
CA PRO A 588 19.02 -13.35 2.24
C PRO A 588 17.78 -14.11 2.71
N SER A 589 16.98 -13.51 3.61
CA SER A 589 15.74 -14.11 4.11
C SER A 589 14.72 -14.39 3.00
N VAL A 590 14.61 -13.48 2.03
CA VAL A 590 13.68 -13.64 0.92
C VAL A 590 14.13 -14.73 -0.03
N ILE A 591 15.39 -14.73 -0.44
CA ILE A 591 15.90 -15.67 -1.44
C ILE A 591 15.96 -17.08 -0.83
N SER A 592 16.34 -17.20 0.44
CA SER A 592 16.33 -18.47 1.17
C SER A 592 14.96 -18.92 1.68
N GLU A 593 13.99 -18.00 1.73
CA GLU A 593 12.70 -18.19 2.41
C GLU A 593 12.82 -18.67 3.87
N ARG A 594 13.82 -18.17 4.58
CA ARG A 594 14.07 -18.44 6.01
C ARG A 594 14.16 -17.14 6.78
N ASN A 595 13.80 -17.15 8.06
CA ASN A 595 13.99 -15.97 8.90
C ASN A 595 15.46 -15.80 9.28
N LEU A 596 15.86 -14.58 9.61
CA LEU A 596 17.22 -14.32 10.09
C LEU A 596 17.31 -14.57 11.58
N PHE A 597 18.46 -15.08 12.04
CA PHE A 597 18.75 -15.26 13.45
C PHE A 597 18.83 -13.91 14.15
N ILE A 598 19.68 -13.03 13.61
CA ILE A 598 19.73 -11.61 13.99
C ILE A 598 20.40 -10.80 12.87
N ILE A 599 19.79 -9.65 12.57
CA ILE A 599 20.41 -8.54 11.85
C ILE A 599 19.96 -7.26 12.53
N LYS A 600 20.77 -6.18 12.48
CA LYS A 600 20.38 -4.87 12.98
C LYS A 600 19.17 -4.37 12.20
N ASP A 601 18.01 -4.67 12.75
CA ASP A 601 16.71 -4.30 12.23
C ASP A 601 16.16 -3.14 13.07
N VAL A 602 15.68 -2.12 12.38
CA VAL A 602 14.98 -0.99 12.96
C VAL A 602 13.76 -1.39 13.81
N TYR A 603 13.19 -2.55 13.53
CA TYR A 603 12.04 -3.12 14.24
C TYR A 603 12.43 -4.01 15.42
N ALA A 604 13.67 -4.49 15.48
CA ALA A 604 14.08 -5.50 16.46
C ALA A 604 15.07 -4.96 17.50
N PHE A 605 15.87 -3.92 17.19
CA PHE A 605 17.03 -3.53 18.01
C PHE A 605 16.69 -3.08 19.46
N MET A 606 15.44 -2.70 19.71
CA MET A 606 14.94 -2.33 21.03
C MET A 606 14.47 -3.52 21.87
N SER A 607 14.28 -4.70 21.25
CA SER A 607 13.88 -5.91 21.95
C SER A 607 14.99 -6.37 22.91
N PRO A 608 14.66 -6.76 24.16
CA PRO A 608 15.62 -7.41 25.05
C PRO A 608 16.26 -8.65 24.39
N GLU A 609 15.46 -9.43 23.67
CA GLU A 609 15.92 -10.61 22.96
C GLU A 609 16.92 -10.29 21.85
N TYR A 610 16.79 -9.14 21.19
CA TYR A 610 17.79 -8.68 20.23
C TYR A 610 19.15 -8.51 20.90
N LYS A 611 19.21 -7.83 22.05
CA LYS A 611 20.47 -7.62 22.77
C LYS A 611 21.10 -8.94 23.20
N ASP A 612 20.27 -9.89 23.64
CA ASP A 612 20.73 -11.22 24.00
C ASP A 612 21.30 -11.99 22.79
N ARG A 613 20.62 -11.97 21.65
CA ARG A 613 21.11 -12.63 20.42
C ARG A 613 22.36 -11.98 19.84
N VAL A 614 22.52 -10.65 19.94
CA VAL A 614 23.77 -9.98 19.57
C VAL A 614 24.92 -10.52 20.40
N ARG A 615 24.77 -10.51 21.73
CA ARG A 615 25.78 -11.02 22.67
C ARG A 615 26.09 -12.50 22.44
N VAL A 616 25.07 -13.33 22.23
CA VAL A 616 25.24 -14.77 21.95
C VAL A 616 25.99 -14.98 20.64
N ARG A 617 25.67 -14.20 19.60
CA ARG A 617 26.36 -14.24 18.31
C ARG A 617 27.82 -13.84 18.44
N GLU A 618 28.11 -12.71 19.07
CA GLU A 618 29.49 -12.26 19.33
C GLU A 618 30.29 -13.35 20.05
N GLN A 619 29.73 -13.92 21.13
CA GLN A 619 30.37 -15.01 21.87
C GLN A 619 30.51 -16.30 21.07
N LEU A 620 29.59 -16.59 20.14
CA LEU A 620 29.68 -17.75 19.25
C LEU A 620 30.89 -17.62 18.31
N PHE A 621 31.13 -16.44 17.75
CA PHE A 621 32.29 -16.18 16.88
C PHE A 621 33.61 -16.11 17.66
N GLU A 622 33.61 -15.62 18.90
CA GLU A 622 34.80 -15.56 19.74
C GLU A 622 35.15 -16.91 20.39
N ASN A 623 34.15 -17.65 20.88
CA ASN A 623 34.31 -18.91 21.60
C ASN A 623 33.11 -19.85 21.33
N PRO A 624 33.13 -20.62 20.23
CA PRO A 624 32.02 -21.49 19.82
C PRO A 624 31.76 -22.67 20.78
N LEU A 625 32.69 -22.95 21.70
CA LEU A 625 32.55 -23.99 22.71
C LEU A 625 31.90 -23.49 24.01
N ASN A 626 31.58 -22.19 24.10
CA ASN A 626 30.98 -21.59 25.30
C ASN A 626 29.67 -22.30 25.69
N PRO A 627 29.57 -22.94 26.88
CA PRO A 627 28.38 -23.68 27.29
C PRO A 627 27.11 -22.82 27.35
N ARG A 628 27.22 -21.52 27.68
CA ARG A 628 26.07 -20.61 27.74
C ARG A 628 25.52 -20.32 26.34
N VAL A 629 26.40 -20.15 25.35
CA VAL A 629 26.02 -19.99 23.95
C VAL A 629 25.31 -21.26 23.47
N ARG A 630 25.89 -22.43 23.71
CA ARG A 630 25.30 -23.72 23.31
C ARG A 630 23.92 -23.95 23.94
N GLN A 631 23.78 -23.65 25.23
CA GLN A 631 22.52 -23.73 25.95
C GLN A 631 21.47 -22.77 25.38
N TYR A 632 21.88 -21.53 25.09
CA TYR A 632 20.99 -20.55 24.48
C TYR A 632 20.52 -21.00 23.09
N LEU A 633 21.45 -21.39 22.21
CA LEU A 633 21.09 -21.88 20.87
C LEU A 633 20.09 -23.04 21.03
N SER A 634 20.40 -24.03 21.86
CA SER A 634 19.54 -25.20 22.10
C SER A 634 18.13 -24.84 22.57
N SER A 635 17.97 -23.73 23.32
CA SER A 635 16.66 -23.26 23.79
C SER A 635 15.75 -22.70 22.69
N LEU A 636 16.28 -22.32 21.53
CA LEU A 636 15.49 -21.80 20.42
C LEU A 636 14.66 -22.88 19.72
N ASN A 637 15.00 -24.15 19.92
CA ASN A 637 14.36 -25.30 19.31
C ASN A 637 14.21 -25.20 17.77
N ARG A 638 15.20 -24.56 17.12
CA ARG A 638 15.28 -24.34 15.67
C ARG A 638 16.70 -24.56 15.17
N SER A 639 16.86 -25.01 13.93
CA SER A 639 18.17 -25.09 13.29
C SER A 639 18.64 -23.70 12.85
N ILE A 640 19.94 -23.41 12.97
CA ILE A 640 20.53 -22.12 12.61
C ILE A 640 21.67 -22.35 11.62
N TYR A 641 21.56 -21.85 10.40
CA TYR A 641 22.56 -22.02 9.35
C TYR A 641 23.40 -20.76 9.21
N LEU A 642 24.74 -20.87 9.18
CA LEU A 642 25.64 -19.74 8.96
C LEU A 642 25.91 -19.58 7.46
N LEU A 643 25.36 -18.54 6.87
CA LEU A 643 25.57 -18.21 5.46
C LEU A 643 26.75 -17.26 5.34
N ILE A 644 27.88 -17.73 4.81
CA ILE A 644 29.03 -16.89 4.49
C ILE A 644 29.06 -16.69 2.98
N GLU A 645 29.00 -15.45 2.55
CA GLU A 645 29.16 -15.10 1.14
C GLU A 645 30.59 -14.54 0.98
N GLU A 646 31.51 -15.30 0.37
CA GLU A 646 32.84 -14.81 -0.02
C GLU A 646 32.70 -14.06 -1.34
N ILE A 647 32.86 -12.73 -1.34
CA ILE A 647 32.59 -11.97 -2.57
C ILE A 647 33.46 -10.70 -2.69
N ASP A 648 34.06 -10.54 -3.87
CA ASP A 648 34.30 -9.24 -4.51
C ASP A 648 32.97 -8.69 -5.06
N ASP A 649 31.98 -8.47 -4.18
CA ASP A 649 30.74 -7.79 -4.58
C ASP A 649 31.01 -6.29 -4.49
N PRO A 650 30.81 -5.49 -5.56
CA PRO A 650 30.81 -4.04 -5.45
C PRO A 650 29.83 -3.54 -4.37
N LEU A 651 28.80 -4.34 -4.05
CA LEU A 651 27.81 -4.06 -3.02
C LEU A 651 28.25 -4.43 -1.59
N LEU A 652 29.33 -5.22 -1.45
CA LEU A 652 29.94 -5.63 -0.17
C LEU A 652 31.34 -4.98 0.02
N GLU A 653 31.74 -4.08 -0.87
CA GLU A 653 32.96 -3.28 -0.74
C GLU A 653 32.86 -2.40 0.53
N GLY A 654 33.79 -2.58 1.47
CA GLY A 654 33.81 -1.87 2.75
C GLY A 654 33.05 -2.54 3.92
N VAL A 655 32.51 -3.77 3.74
CA VAL A 655 31.97 -4.56 4.86
C VAL A 655 33.08 -4.90 5.86
N VAL A 656 32.85 -4.60 7.15
CA VAL A 656 33.63 -5.20 8.24
C VAL A 656 32.98 -6.51 8.63
N PHE A 657 33.55 -7.62 8.19
CA PHE A 657 33.12 -8.95 8.64
C PHE A 657 33.57 -9.15 10.09
N ASP A 658 32.68 -9.65 10.93
CA ASP A 658 33.10 -10.19 12.22
C ASP A 658 34.03 -11.39 11.94
N ARG A 659 35.08 -11.58 12.77
CA ARG A 659 36.14 -12.57 12.53
C ARG A 659 35.58 -13.90 12.01
N VAL A 660 35.77 -14.15 10.71
CA VAL A 660 35.43 -15.43 10.09
C VAL A 660 36.41 -16.47 10.63
N PRO A 661 35.96 -17.64 11.11
CA PRO A 661 36.87 -18.68 11.61
C PRO A 661 37.93 -19.04 10.56
N ILE A 662 39.20 -18.98 10.97
CA ILE A 662 40.38 -19.23 10.15
C ILE A 662 40.47 -20.75 9.90
N ASN A 663 40.46 -21.17 8.63
CA ASN A 663 40.55 -22.54 8.08
C ASN A 663 39.20 -23.19 7.68
N SER A 664 38.88 -23.20 6.39
CA SER A 664 37.99 -24.23 5.82
C SER A 664 38.10 -24.28 4.30
N VAL A 665 38.45 -25.44 3.76
CA VAL A 665 38.59 -25.74 2.32
C VAL A 665 37.37 -26.52 1.79
N GLU A 666 36.34 -26.70 2.62
CA GLU A 666 35.12 -27.45 2.28
C GLU A 666 33.92 -26.53 2.04
N SER A 667 33.10 -26.85 1.04
CA SER A 667 31.90 -26.10 0.62
C SER A 667 30.78 -26.07 1.66
N PHE A 668 30.74 -27.04 2.59
CA PHE A 668 29.81 -27.10 3.72
C PHE A 668 30.52 -27.59 4.99
N LEU A 669 31.03 -26.69 5.81
CA LEU A 669 31.67 -27.06 7.08
C LEU A 669 30.68 -26.98 8.23
N LEU A 670 30.41 -28.10 8.93
CA LEU A 670 29.65 -28.09 10.17
C LEU A 670 30.46 -27.41 11.28
N VAL A 671 30.08 -26.19 11.67
CA VAL A 671 30.77 -25.37 12.68
C VAL A 671 30.28 -25.71 14.09
N PHE A 672 29.02 -26.14 14.22
CA PHE A 672 28.43 -26.53 15.49
C PHE A 672 27.33 -27.58 15.28
N GLU A 673 27.31 -28.63 16.10
CA GLU A 673 26.24 -29.63 16.10
C GLU A 673 25.82 -30.00 17.53
N THR A 674 24.53 -30.22 17.69
CA THR A 674 23.90 -30.93 18.80
C THR A 674 22.83 -31.87 18.24
N ASP A 675 22.26 -32.73 19.08
CA ASP A 675 21.16 -33.64 18.73
C ASP A 675 19.93 -32.94 18.13
N ARG A 676 19.81 -31.61 18.26
CA ARG A 676 18.66 -30.81 17.79
C ARG A 676 19.02 -29.69 16.83
N GLN A 677 20.30 -29.37 16.65
CA GLN A 677 20.72 -28.16 15.93
C GLN A 677 22.04 -28.36 15.21
N ARG A 678 22.15 -27.74 14.04
CA ARG A 678 23.37 -27.69 13.25
C ARG A 678 23.60 -26.27 12.76
N VAL A 679 24.84 -25.80 12.82
CA VAL A 679 25.34 -24.58 12.20
C VAL A 679 26.35 -24.99 11.14
N TYR A 680 25.96 -24.83 9.89
CA TYR A 680 26.82 -25.07 8.74
C TYR A 680 27.39 -23.74 8.26
N LYS A 681 28.69 -23.70 7.96
CA LYS A 681 29.36 -22.68 7.14
C LYS A 681 29.21 -23.12 5.69
N ILE A 682 28.47 -22.33 4.93
CA ILE A 682 28.38 -22.47 3.48
C ILE A 682 29.46 -21.57 2.90
N LEU A 683 30.42 -22.15 2.17
CA LEU A 683 31.44 -21.42 1.42
C LEU A 683 31.16 -21.55 -0.07
N TYR A 684 31.32 -20.45 -0.78
CA TYR A 684 31.23 -20.39 -2.23
C TYR A 684 32.54 -19.78 -2.74
N ASP A 685 33.28 -20.54 -3.54
CA ASP A 685 34.56 -20.12 -4.11
C ASP A 685 34.32 -19.44 -5.47
N ASN A 686 34.92 -18.25 -5.66
CA ASN A 686 34.87 -17.45 -6.88
C ASN A 686 36.14 -17.59 -7.74
N SER A 687 37.09 -18.45 -7.34
CA SER A 687 38.44 -18.48 -7.89
C SER A 687 38.58 -19.02 -9.33
N GLU A 688 37.48 -19.39 -10.00
CA GLU A 688 37.47 -19.61 -11.45
C GLU A 688 36.95 -18.37 -12.22
N LYS A 689 37.77 -17.31 -12.25
CA LYS A 689 37.70 -16.23 -13.26
C LYS A 689 39.06 -15.84 -13.77
#